data_AF-L7VTI5-F1
#
_entry.id   AF-L7VTI5-F1
#
_cell.length_a   1.000
_cell.length_b   1.000
_cell.length_c   1.000
_cell.angle_alpha   90.00
_cell.angle_beta   90.00
_cell.angle_gamma   90.00
#
_symmetry.space_group_name_H-M   'P 1'
#
loop_
_entity.id
_entity.type
_entity.pdbx_description
1 polymer ?
#
loop_
_entity_poly.entity_id
_entity_poly.type
_entity_poly.pdbx_seq_one_letter_code
_entity_poly.pdbx_strand_id
1 'polypeptide(L)'
;MERCIDGVCSGIFGSAVFSDTVMQERLPKPIYKKLKKTIKEGLPLDPEVAEVVACVMKDWAVEIGATHFTHWFQPLTGVTAEKHDSFLTPTGDGKAIMEFSGKELIKGEPDASSFPSGGLRATFEARGYTAWDCTSPAFVKDKTLYIPTAFCSYNGEALDLKTPLLRSMEALSKQAIRILRLFGDTTTKRVVTTLGPEQEYFLVDKELFMKRKDLIYTGRTLFGAKPPKGQELEDHYFGILKEKVSRFMHDLDEELWKLGVSAKTKHNEVAPAQHELAPMFATTNIATDHNQLTMEIMKKVADRHGLACLLHEKPFAGVNGSGKHNNWSISTDDGRNLLDPGTTPLDNAQFLIFLVAVIKAVDEYADLLRFSVATAGNDHRLGANEAPPAIMSIFLGDELTSVIEQIETGVVKNNGTSRTLEIGVSTLPVLPKDNTDRNRTSPFAFTGNKFEFRSVGSSQSIATPNFIINTIVAEALSQIADRLENAGDFRAEVNAVVKEIISKHKRIIFNGNNYSEEWVAEAERRGLPNLRTTVDAIPALIAEKNIRVLEKHGVLNRAEIYSRYEICLENYIKTIRIEALTMIEMASRQILPATLSYVRKVADTVASLRAADADYSCVKEELDELVTLTSGLKAAIDKLDQKIKEADASEGDSLSHARAYKDVIIPQMNELRAVADRLETIVDASLWPIPTYGDLLFGVI
;
A
#
# COMPACT_ATOMS: atom_id res chain seq x y z
N MET A 1 -7.33 -19.50 30.53
CA MET A 1 -6.06 -18.76 30.54
C MET A 1 -4.85 -19.69 30.39
N GLU A 2 -4.76 -20.81 31.13
CA GLU A 2 -3.65 -21.78 30.97
C GLU A 2 -3.60 -22.48 29.59
N ARG A 3 -4.73 -22.67 28.88
CA ARG A 3 -4.72 -23.25 27.51
C ARG A 3 -4.30 -22.30 26.38
N CYS A 4 -4.27 -20.98 26.59
CA CYS A 4 -3.82 -20.04 25.55
C CYS A 4 -2.29 -19.88 25.53
N ILE A 5 -1.62 -20.13 26.65
CA ILE A 5 -0.17 -19.88 26.77
C ILE A 5 0.61 -21.08 26.21
N ASP A 6 0.13 -22.31 26.40
CA ASP A 6 0.82 -23.52 25.88
C ASP A 6 0.70 -23.69 24.35
N GLY A 7 -0.32 -23.11 23.70
CA GLY A 7 -0.50 -23.18 22.24
C GLY A 7 0.26 -22.09 21.46
N VAL A 8 0.47 -20.92 22.07
CA VAL A 8 0.95 -19.72 21.36
C VAL A 8 2.45 -19.46 21.60
N CYS A 9 3.05 -19.94 22.69
CA CYS A 9 4.37 -19.43 23.12
C CYS A 9 5.63 -20.23 22.73
N SER A 10 5.60 -21.33 21.98
CA SER A 10 6.86 -21.89 21.42
C SER A 10 6.80 -22.68 20.11
N GLY A 11 5.62 -22.87 19.50
CA GLY A 11 5.48 -23.77 18.34
C GLY A 11 4.75 -23.21 17.11
N ILE A 12 3.92 -22.16 17.25
CA ILE A 12 3.09 -21.68 16.13
C ILE A 12 3.83 -20.68 15.22
N PHE A 13 4.69 -19.82 15.79
CA PHE A 13 5.32 -18.77 15.00
C PHE A 13 6.29 -19.35 13.97
N GLY A 14 6.04 -19.06 12.69
CA GLY A 14 6.81 -19.60 11.57
C GLY A 14 6.68 -21.11 11.41
N SER A 15 5.67 -21.75 11.99
CA SER A 15 5.49 -23.21 11.93
C SER A 15 5.28 -23.72 10.50
N ALA A 16 4.78 -22.86 9.61
CA ALA A 16 4.56 -23.15 8.21
C ALA A 16 5.63 -22.52 7.30
N VAL A 17 6.78 -22.14 7.84
CA VAL A 17 7.87 -21.47 7.10
C VAL A 17 9.12 -22.33 7.11
N PHE A 18 9.77 -22.47 5.96
CA PHE A 18 11.08 -23.11 5.82
C PHE A 18 12.17 -22.15 6.35
N SER A 19 12.14 -21.91 7.67
CA SER A 19 12.93 -20.89 8.36
C SER A 19 14.40 -21.29 8.52
N ASP A 20 15.25 -20.36 8.99
CA ASP A 20 16.67 -20.65 9.29
C ASP A 20 16.82 -21.81 10.28
N THR A 21 15.91 -21.93 11.25
CA THR A 21 15.86 -23.05 12.19
C THR A 21 15.61 -24.38 11.47
N VAL A 22 14.57 -24.45 10.62
CA VAL A 22 14.23 -25.65 9.85
C VAL A 22 15.37 -26.03 8.91
N MET A 23 15.95 -25.03 8.23
CA MET A 23 17.11 -25.20 7.36
C MET A 23 18.31 -25.76 8.13
N GLN A 24 18.60 -25.25 9.33
CA GLN A 24 19.70 -25.71 10.16
C GLN A 24 19.51 -27.14 10.68
N GLU A 25 18.28 -27.51 11.02
CA GLU A 25 17.93 -28.84 11.53
C GLU A 25 17.98 -29.91 10.44
N ARG A 26 17.53 -29.57 9.22
CA ARG A 26 17.29 -30.56 8.15
C ARG A 26 18.37 -30.60 7.07
N LEU A 27 19.01 -29.48 6.75
CA LEU A 27 20.03 -29.48 5.69
C LEU A 27 21.36 -30.05 6.22
N PRO A 28 22.09 -30.79 5.38
CA PRO A 28 23.47 -31.16 5.70
C PRO A 28 24.30 -29.92 6.05
N LYS A 29 25.09 -29.99 7.12
CA LYS A 29 25.87 -28.84 7.65
C LYS A 29 26.69 -28.06 6.59
N PRO A 30 27.35 -28.70 5.59
CA PRO A 30 28.04 -27.97 4.53
C PRO A 30 27.08 -27.19 3.61
N ILE A 31 25.93 -27.78 3.28
CA ILE A 31 24.89 -27.19 2.43
C ILE A 31 24.24 -26.00 3.12
N TYR A 32 23.86 -26.16 4.40
CA TYR A 32 23.33 -25.06 5.22
C TYR A 32 24.30 -23.86 5.26
N LYS A 33 25.59 -24.10 5.51
CA LYS A 33 26.60 -23.03 5.55
C LYS A 33 26.77 -22.34 4.19
N LYS A 34 26.77 -23.09 3.09
CA LYS A 34 26.82 -22.52 1.74
C LYS A 34 25.58 -21.67 1.46
N LEU A 35 24.38 -22.18 1.71
CA LEU A 35 23.12 -21.45 1.50
C LEU A 35 23.06 -20.17 2.35
N LYS A 36 23.40 -20.25 3.64
CA LYS A 36 23.43 -19.09 4.53
C LYS A 36 24.43 -18.03 4.09
N LYS A 37 25.58 -18.46 3.54
CA LYS A 37 26.55 -17.56 2.92
C LYS A 37 25.97 -16.90 1.67
N THR A 38 25.32 -17.67 0.79
CA THR A 38 24.63 -17.16 -0.41
C THR A 38 23.61 -16.08 -0.05
N ILE A 39 22.74 -16.33 0.94
CA ILE A 39 21.72 -15.37 1.41
C ILE A 39 22.37 -14.11 2.02
N LYS A 40 23.37 -14.29 2.88
CA LYS A 40 24.01 -13.18 3.60
C LYS A 40 24.85 -12.30 2.67
N GLU A 41 25.58 -12.90 1.74
CA GLU A 41 26.52 -12.21 0.84
C GLU A 41 25.90 -11.86 -0.52
N GLY A 42 24.67 -12.29 -0.82
CA GLY A 42 24.00 -12.03 -2.10
C GLY A 42 24.66 -12.72 -3.29
N LEU A 43 25.17 -13.95 -3.09
CA LEU A 43 25.86 -14.70 -4.13
C LEU A 43 24.87 -15.45 -5.04
N PRO A 44 25.26 -15.85 -6.26
CA PRO A 44 24.50 -16.82 -7.05
C PRO A 44 24.34 -18.16 -6.30
N LEU A 45 23.16 -18.78 -6.45
CA LEU A 45 22.90 -20.09 -5.85
C LEU A 45 23.63 -21.20 -6.62
N ASP A 46 24.41 -22.00 -5.90
CA ASP A 46 25.11 -23.18 -6.42
C ASP A 46 24.07 -24.25 -6.80
N PRO A 47 24.03 -24.75 -8.06
CA PRO A 47 23.07 -25.77 -8.48
C PRO A 47 23.09 -27.04 -7.63
N GLU A 48 24.25 -27.43 -7.10
CA GLU A 48 24.35 -28.59 -6.20
C GLU A 48 23.68 -28.31 -4.85
N VAL A 49 23.79 -27.08 -4.35
CA VAL A 49 23.08 -26.64 -3.14
C VAL A 49 21.58 -26.63 -3.39
N ALA A 50 21.14 -26.12 -4.54
CA ALA A 50 19.72 -26.08 -4.90
C ALA A 50 19.08 -27.47 -4.97
N GLU A 51 19.77 -28.47 -5.53
CA GLU A 51 19.26 -29.84 -5.61
C GLU A 51 18.99 -30.43 -4.23
N VAL A 52 19.95 -30.28 -3.30
CA VAL A 52 19.79 -30.77 -1.93
C VAL A 52 18.69 -30.00 -1.19
N VAL A 53 18.63 -28.67 -1.38
CA VAL A 53 17.61 -27.83 -0.75
C VAL A 53 16.22 -28.17 -1.25
N ALA A 54 16.03 -28.39 -2.56
CA ALA A 54 14.73 -28.76 -3.14
C ALA A 54 14.22 -30.07 -2.53
N CYS A 55 15.06 -31.10 -2.47
CA CYS A 55 14.69 -32.38 -1.89
C CYS A 55 14.25 -32.24 -0.42
N VAL A 56 15.06 -31.57 0.41
CA VAL A 56 14.75 -31.35 1.84
C VAL A 56 13.53 -30.46 2.05
N MET A 57 13.36 -29.42 1.21
CA MET A 57 12.22 -28.51 1.27
C MET A 57 10.92 -29.22 0.90
N LYS A 58 10.94 -30.09 -0.11
CA LYS A 58 9.80 -30.94 -0.48
C LYS A 58 9.43 -31.89 0.64
N ASP A 59 10.40 -32.62 1.21
CA ASP A 59 10.13 -33.57 2.29
C ASP A 59 9.52 -32.86 3.51
N TRP A 60 10.08 -31.70 3.90
CA TRP A 60 9.50 -30.84 4.93
C TRP A 60 8.08 -30.40 4.59
N ALA A 61 7.82 -29.95 3.36
CA ALA A 61 6.52 -29.47 2.94
C ALA A 61 5.46 -30.60 2.94
N VAL A 62 5.83 -31.78 2.45
CA VAL A 62 4.96 -32.97 2.41
C VAL A 62 4.61 -33.44 3.82
N GLU A 63 5.57 -33.40 4.77
CA GLU A 63 5.31 -33.73 6.18
C GLU A 63 4.24 -32.84 6.83
N ILE A 64 4.17 -31.56 6.42
CA ILE A 64 3.13 -30.62 6.86
C ILE A 64 1.91 -30.61 5.93
N GLY A 65 1.79 -31.61 5.05
CA GLY A 65 0.60 -31.91 4.27
C GLY A 65 0.57 -31.28 2.87
N ALA A 66 1.67 -30.70 2.39
CA ALA A 66 1.73 -30.16 1.04
C ALA A 66 1.68 -31.27 -0.02
N THR A 67 0.90 -31.03 -1.07
CA THR A 67 0.76 -31.93 -2.22
C THR A 67 1.21 -31.30 -3.54
N HIS A 68 1.34 -29.97 -3.54
CA HIS A 68 1.75 -29.15 -4.67
C HIS A 68 2.84 -28.17 -4.25
N PHE A 69 3.49 -27.57 -5.23
CA PHE A 69 4.31 -26.38 -5.09
C PHE A 69 3.90 -25.30 -6.09
N THR A 70 4.28 -24.06 -5.82
CA THR A 70 4.10 -22.94 -6.74
C THR A 70 5.24 -21.95 -6.60
N HIS A 71 5.64 -21.40 -7.74
CA HIS A 71 6.41 -20.14 -7.78
C HIS A 71 5.45 -19.00 -7.46
N TRP A 72 5.69 -18.29 -6.37
CA TRP A 72 4.86 -17.22 -5.87
C TRP A 72 5.53 -15.89 -6.19
N PHE A 73 4.90 -15.06 -7.01
CA PHE A 73 5.48 -13.79 -7.49
C PHE A 73 4.45 -12.66 -7.52
N GLN A 74 4.93 -11.43 -7.66
CA GLN A 74 4.14 -10.21 -7.63
C GLN A 74 4.21 -9.50 -8.99
N PRO A 75 3.40 -9.89 -10.00
CA PRO A 75 3.38 -9.24 -11.30
C PRO A 75 2.89 -7.79 -11.21
N LEU A 76 2.93 -7.07 -12.34
CA LEU A 76 2.50 -5.66 -12.45
C LEU A 76 0.99 -5.44 -12.30
N THR A 77 0.23 -6.45 -11.85
CA THR A 77 -1.18 -6.33 -11.47
C THR A 77 -1.37 -5.80 -10.05
N GLY A 78 -0.32 -5.77 -9.23
CA GLY A 78 -0.37 -5.30 -7.84
C GLY A 78 -0.77 -6.35 -6.80
N VAL A 79 -1.21 -7.53 -7.25
CA VAL A 79 -1.51 -8.71 -6.44
C VAL A 79 -0.55 -9.85 -6.78
N THR A 80 -0.52 -10.88 -5.95
CA THR A 80 0.29 -12.08 -6.16
C THR A 80 -0.28 -13.00 -7.24
N ALA A 81 0.58 -13.80 -7.85
CA ALA A 81 0.22 -14.84 -8.81
C ALA A 81 0.91 -16.17 -8.48
N GLU A 82 0.27 -17.26 -8.86
CA GLU A 82 0.67 -18.62 -8.53
C GLU A 82 0.17 -19.62 -9.59
N LYS A 83 0.95 -20.68 -9.80
CA LYS A 83 0.61 -21.86 -10.62
C LYS A 83 0.99 -23.10 -9.82
N HIS A 84 0.00 -23.94 -9.53
CA HIS A 84 0.20 -25.09 -8.64
C HIS A 84 0.57 -26.32 -9.47
N ASP A 85 1.77 -26.81 -9.25
CA ASP A 85 2.29 -28.04 -9.85
C ASP A 85 2.37 -29.13 -8.78
N SER A 86 1.92 -30.34 -9.10
CA SER A 86 1.96 -31.45 -8.15
C SER A 86 3.39 -31.97 -8.00
N PHE A 87 3.77 -32.39 -6.79
CA PHE A 87 5.01 -33.16 -6.61
C PHE A 87 4.94 -34.55 -7.29
N LEU A 88 3.74 -35.01 -7.68
CA LEU A 88 3.53 -36.35 -8.20
C LEU A 88 4.06 -36.49 -9.63
N THR A 89 5.08 -37.33 -9.81
CA THR A 89 5.62 -37.72 -11.12
C THR A 89 5.32 -39.19 -11.38
N PRO A 90 4.61 -39.55 -12.49
CA PRO A 90 4.35 -40.93 -12.84
C PRO A 90 5.65 -41.64 -13.25
N THR A 91 5.82 -42.87 -12.79
CA THR A 91 6.91 -43.75 -13.21
C THR A 91 6.44 -44.68 -14.33
N GLY A 92 7.36 -45.09 -15.21
CA GLY A 92 7.04 -45.94 -16.37
C GLY A 92 6.45 -47.32 -16.03
N ASP A 93 6.50 -47.75 -14.76
CA ASP A 93 5.92 -49.00 -14.25
C ASP A 93 4.49 -48.83 -13.70
N GLY A 94 3.84 -47.68 -13.92
CA GLY A 94 2.46 -47.42 -13.48
C GLY A 94 2.32 -47.04 -12.00
N LYS A 95 3.44 -46.75 -11.32
CA LYS A 95 3.45 -46.12 -10.00
C LYS A 95 3.67 -44.60 -10.14
N ALA A 96 3.71 -43.91 -9.02
CA ALA A 96 4.06 -42.50 -8.98
C ALA A 96 4.97 -42.23 -7.77
N ILE A 97 5.87 -41.27 -7.92
CA ILE A 97 6.79 -40.81 -6.88
C ILE A 97 6.58 -39.32 -6.64
N MET A 98 6.98 -38.83 -5.47
CA MET A 98 7.02 -37.38 -5.20
C MET A 98 8.42 -36.84 -5.47
N GLU A 99 8.55 -36.00 -6.49
CA GLU A 99 9.79 -35.39 -6.93
C GLU A 99 9.70 -33.87 -6.89
N PHE A 100 10.82 -33.23 -6.57
CA PHE A 100 11.01 -31.79 -6.68
C PHE A 100 12.50 -31.52 -6.83
N SER A 101 12.90 -31.09 -8.01
CA SER A 101 14.31 -30.93 -8.38
C SER A 101 14.85 -29.53 -8.07
N GLY A 102 16.17 -29.41 -7.98
CA GLY A 102 16.84 -28.11 -7.85
C GLY A 102 16.57 -27.19 -9.04
N LYS A 103 16.33 -27.76 -10.24
CA LYS A 103 15.95 -27.00 -11.43
C LYS A 103 14.59 -26.33 -11.27
N GLU A 104 13.60 -27.07 -10.77
CA GLU A 104 12.25 -26.56 -10.52
C GLU A 104 12.22 -25.58 -9.34
N LEU A 105 13.11 -25.75 -8.34
CA LEU A 105 13.28 -24.77 -7.27
C LEU A 105 13.86 -23.46 -7.79
N ILE A 106 14.97 -23.51 -8.54
CA ILE A 106 15.65 -22.30 -9.02
C ILE A 106 14.75 -21.52 -9.98
N LYS A 107 14.07 -22.22 -10.89
CA LYS A 107 13.41 -21.61 -12.04
C LYS A 107 12.06 -22.23 -12.34
N GLY A 108 11.05 -21.37 -12.52
CA GLY A 108 9.78 -21.72 -13.14
C GLY A 108 9.62 -21.08 -14.52
N GLU A 109 8.67 -21.58 -15.29
CA GLU A 109 8.29 -21.05 -16.61
C GLU A 109 6.77 -20.83 -16.66
N PRO A 110 6.26 -19.67 -16.16
CA PRO A 110 4.87 -19.30 -16.34
C PRO A 110 4.59 -18.76 -17.75
N ASP A 111 3.32 -18.81 -18.15
CA ASP A 111 2.84 -18.03 -19.29
C ASP A 111 2.75 -16.55 -18.89
N ALA A 112 3.65 -15.75 -19.45
CA ALA A 112 3.78 -14.33 -19.22
C ALA A 112 2.95 -13.47 -20.18
N SER A 113 2.27 -14.04 -21.18
CA SER A 113 1.44 -13.26 -22.13
C SER A 113 0.18 -12.66 -21.50
N SER A 114 -0.32 -13.29 -20.44
CA SER A 114 -1.57 -12.89 -19.77
C SER A 114 -1.36 -11.83 -18.68
N PHE A 115 -0.11 -11.50 -18.34
CA PHE A 115 0.20 -10.44 -17.38
C PHE A 115 0.41 -9.10 -18.09
N PRO A 116 0.05 -7.97 -17.46
CA PRO A 116 0.32 -6.65 -18.02
C PRO A 116 1.81 -6.47 -18.33
N SER A 117 2.12 -6.18 -19.59
CA SER A 117 3.50 -6.03 -20.08
C SER A 117 3.80 -4.64 -20.64
N GLY A 118 2.78 -3.76 -20.78
CA GLY A 118 2.96 -2.38 -21.27
C GLY A 118 3.67 -2.30 -22.61
N GLY A 119 3.39 -3.27 -23.50
CA GLY A 119 4.03 -3.34 -24.83
C GLY A 119 5.43 -3.99 -24.86
N LEU A 120 5.99 -4.42 -23.73
CA LEU A 120 7.27 -5.18 -23.72
C LEU A 120 7.17 -6.54 -24.41
N ARG A 121 5.95 -7.04 -24.61
CA ARG A 121 5.71 -8.34 -25.20
C ARG A 121 4.57 -8.28 -26.19
N ALA A 122 4.75 -8.92 -27.34
CA ALA A 122 3.65 -9.15 -28.26
C ALA A 122 2.70 -10.22 -27.70
N THR A 123 1.43 -10.17 -28.07
CA THR A 123 0.39 -11.10 -27.58
C THR A 123 0.65 -12.57 -27.93
N PHE A 124 1.47 -12.86 -28.95
CA PHE A 124 1.87 -14.23 -29.32
C PHE A 124 3.12 -14.73 -28.58
N GLU A 125 3.81 -13.86 -27.83
CA GLU A 125 4.99 -14.22 -27.07
C GLU A 125 4.58 -14.58 -25.64
N ALA A 126 4.60 -15.87 -25.29
CA ALA A 126 4.10 -16.38 -24.01
C ALA A 126 5.19 -16.61 -22.95
N ARG A 127 6.42 -16.98 -23.32
CA ARG A 127 7.44 -17.40 -22.33
C ARG A 127 7.92 -16.28 -21.38
N GLY A 128 7.83 -16.51 -20.07
CA GLY A 128 8.52 -15.73 -19.03
C GLY A 128 9.22 -16.66 -18.05
N TYR A 129 10.00 -16.10 -17.11
CA TYR A 129 10.77 -16.89 -16.16
C TYR A 129 10.57 -16.39 -14.74
N THR A 130 10.41 -17.32 -13.80
CA THR A 130 10.53 -17.04 -12.37
C THR A 130 11.87 -17.51 -11.85
N ALA A 131 12.44 -16.79 -10.89
CA ALA A 131 13.67 -17.17 -10.21
C ALA A 131 13.48 -17.09 -8.70
N TRP A 132 13.86 -18.14 -7.97
CA TRP A 132 13.71 -18.17 -6.51
C TRP A 132 14.53 -17.07 -5.83
N ASP A 133 13.85 -16.26 -5.02
CA ASP A 133 14.46 -15.34 -4.09
C ASP A 133 14.75 -16.07 -2.77
N CYS A 134 15.95 -16.62 -2.65
CA CYS A 134 16.39 -17.31 -1.42
C CYS A 134 16.53 -16.39 -0.21
N THR A 135 16.44 -15.06 -0.38
CA THR A 135 16.42 -14.11 0.76
C THR A 135 15.05 -13.98 1.40
N SER A 136 14.00 -14.55 0.78
CA SER A 136 12.68 -14.73 1.35
C SER A 136 12.35 -16.22 1.54
N PRO A 137 11.97 -16.65 2.75
CA PRO A 137 11.78 -18.06 3.04
C PRO A 137 10.54 -18.62 2.33
N ALA A 138 10.65 -19.86 1.85
CA ALA A 138 9.50 -20.61 1.37
C ALA A 138 8.54 -20.92 2.52
N PHE A 139 7.25 -21.05 2.22
CA PHE A 139 6.22 -21.32 3.22
C PHE A 139 5.17 -22.28 2.69
N VAL A 140 4.42 -22.95 3.56
CA VAL A 140 3.29 -23.80 3.18
C VAL A 140 1.99 -23.13 3.60
N LYS A 141 1.05 -23.08 2.66
CA LYS A 141 -0.30 -22.56 2.85
C LYS A 141 -1.23 -23.41 2.00
N ASP A 142 -2.44 -23.69 2.46
CA ASP A 142 -3.47 -24.43 1.70
C ASP A 142 -2.96 -25.74 1.05
N LYS A 143 -2.08 -26.49 1.75
CA LYS A 143 -1.46 -27.73 1.26
C LYS A 143 -0.60 -27.57 -0.01
N THR A 144 -0.02 -26.38 -0.19
CA THR A 144 0.91 -26.06 -1.28
C THR A 144 2.16 -25.40 -0.71
N LEU A 145 3.32 -25.77 -1.23
CA LEU A 145 4.61 -25.12 -0.98
C LEU A 145 4.74 -23.87 -1.86
N TYR A 146 4.83 -22.71 -1.25
CA TYR A 146 5.00 -21.41 -1.90
C TYR A 146 6.47 -21.01 -1.89
N ILE A 147 7.02 -20.74 -3.07
CA ILE A 147 8.41 -20.37 -3.28
C ILE A 147 8.45 -18.91 -3.74
N PRO A 148 8.86 -17.95 -2.89
CA PRO A 148 8.93 -16.54 -3.26
C PRO A 148 9.90 -16.31 -4.43
N THR A 149 9.43 -15.70 -5.51
CA THR A 149 10.20 -15.59 -6.75
C THR A 149 10.15 -14.19 -7.35
N ALA A 150 11.23 -13.84 -8.05
CA ALA A 150 11.28 -12.73 -8.99
C ALA A 150 10.75 -13.21 -10.35
N PHE A 151 10.08 -12.34 -11.10
CA PHE A 151 9.48 -12.66 -12.40
C PHE A 151 9.93 -11.69 -13.50
N CYS A 152 10.49 -12.26 -14.57
CA CYS A 152 11.03 -11.51 -15.71
C CYS A 152 10.54 -12.05 -17.06
N SER A 153 10.65 -11.19 -18.07
CA SER A 153 10.36 -11.51 -19.46
C SER A 153 11.37 -12.51 -20.03
N TYR A 154 11.14 -12.94 -21.27
CA TYR A 154 12.11 -13.74 -22.02
C TYR A 154 13.47 -13.05 -22.21
N ASN A 155 13.49 -11.72 -22.38
CA ASN A 155 14.71 -10.93 -22.60
C ASN A 155 15.33 -10.39 -21.29
N GLY A 156 14.70 -10.67 -20.14
CA GLY A 156 15.21 -10.32 -18.82
C GLY A 156 14.68 -8.99 -18.25
N GLU A 157 13.70 -8.35 -18.89
CA GLU A 157 13.01 -7.19 -18.30
C GLU A 157 12.16 -7.62 -17.09
N ALA A 158 12.16 -6.81 -16.04
CA ALA A 158 11.39 -7.03 -14.82
C ALA A 158 9.89 -6.81 -15.06
N LEU A 159 9.13 -7.91 -15.08
CA LEU A 159 7.66 -7.94 -15.20
C LEU A 159 6.97 -8.04 -13.84
N ASP A 160 7.69 -7.69 -12.77
CA ASP A 160 7.25 -7.81 -11.39
C ASP A 160 7.56 -6.57 -10.57
N LEU A 161 7.12 -6.58 -9.31
CA LEU A 161 7.44 -5.54 -8.34
C LEU A 161 8.65 -5.90 -7.47
N LYS A 162 9.05 -7.17 -7.45
CA LYS A 162 10.11 -7.67 -6.58
C LYS A 162 11.51 -7.40 -7.11
N THR A 163 11.74 -7.59 -8.41
CA THR A 163 13.05 -7.36 -9.02
C THR A 163 13.53 -5.90 -8.84
N PRO A 164 12.71 -4.86 -9.11
CA PRO A 164 13.12 -3.48 -8.87
C PRO A 164 13.35 -3.19 -7.38
N LEU A 165 12.57 -3.81 -6.49
CA LEU A 165 12.76 -3.67 -5.05
C LEU A 165 14.13 -4.19 -4.61
N LEU A 166 14.49 -5.41 -5.00
CA LEU A 166 15.79 -6.01 -4.68
C LEU A 166 16.95 -5.16 -5.24
N ARG A 167 16.87 -4.76 -6.52
CA ARG A 167 17.86 -3.88 -7.15
C ARG A 167 18.02 -2.54 -6.41
N SER A 168 16.92 -1.94 -5.96
CA SER A 168 16.95 -0.68 -5.20
C SER A 168 17.60 -0.82 -3.82
N MET A 169 17.40 -1.95 -3.15
CA MET A 169 18.04 -2.25 -1.87
C MET A 169 19.54 -2.42 -2.02
N GLU A 170 19.99 -3.07 -3.10
CA GLU A 170 21.42 -3.18 -3.44
C GLU A 170 22.04 -1.82 -3.80
N ALA A 171 21.34 -1.01 -4.59
CA ALA A 171 21.77 0.33 -4.95
C ALA A 171 21.97 1.21 -3.71
N LEU A 172 20.99 1.24 -2.80
CA LEU A 172 21.11 1.97 -1.54
C LEU A 172 22.25 1.41 -0.68
N SER A 173 22.35 0.08 -0.55
CA SER A 173 23.42 -0.55 0.23
C SER A 173 24.80 -0.14 -0.26
N LYS A 174 25.01 -0.13 -1.58
CA LYS A 174 26.29 0.24 -2.19
C LYS A 174 26.70 1.66 -1.81
N GLN A 175 25.78 2.62 -1.91
CA GLN A 175 26.10 4.03 -1.64
C GLN A 175 26.20 4.30 -0.13
N ALA A 176 25.37 3.67 0.69
CA ALA A 176 25.46 3.77 2.14
C ALA A 176 26.79 3.23 2.67
N ILE A 177 27.29 2.10 2.14
CA ILE A 177 28.61 1.56 2.53
C ILE A 177 29.73 2.56 2.21
N ARG A 178 29.70 3.22 1.04
CA ARG A 178 30.72 4.24 0.71
C ARG A 178 30.78 5.34 1.77
N ILE A 179 29.62 5.85 2.18
CA ILE A 179 29.53 6.82 3.28
C ILE A 179 30.09 6.23 4.58
N LEU A 180 29.69 5.03 4.96
CA LEU A 180 30.18 4.38 6.19
C LEU A 180 31.70 4.19 6.19
N ARG A 181 32.31 3.85 5.04
CA ARG A 181 33.78 3.75 4.91
C ARG A 181 34.47 5.07 5.20
N LEU A 182 33.90 6.19 4.75
CA LEU A 182 34.45 7.52 5.02
C LEU A 182 34.39 7.88 6.51
N PHE A 183 33.39 7.38 7.24
CA PHE A 183 33.29 7.50 8.70
C PHE A 183 34.11 6.45 9.48
N GLY A 184 34.90 5.63 8.79
CA GLY A 184 35.83 4.66 9.40
C GLY A 184 35.23 3.29 9.74
N ASP A 185 33.98 3.00 9.34
CA ASP A 185 33.40 1.67 9.48
C ASP A 185 34.10 0.71 8.50
N THR A 186 34.71 -0.35 9.01
CA THR A 186 35.36 -1.41 8.21
C THR A 186 34.69 -2.77 8.34
N THR A 187 33.66 -2.87 9.18
CA THR A 187 33.03 -4.14 9.59
C THR A 187 31.70 -4.40 8.90
N THR A 188 30.90 -3.35 8.68
CA THR A 188 29.60 -3.45 8.01
C THR A 188 29.80 -3.98 6.60
N LYS A 189 29.12 -5.08 6.25
CA LYS A 189 29.23 -5.69 4.91
C LYS A 189 28.08 -5.29 4.00
N ARG A 190 26.92 -5.02 4.58
CA ARG A 190 25.69 -4.69 3.88
C ARG A 190 24.89 -3.69 4.68
N VAL A 191 24.18 -2.81 4.00
CA VAL A 191 23.14 -1.98 4.58
C VAL A 191 21.81 -2.45 4.00
N VAL A 192 20.84 -2.66 4.88
CA VAL A 192 19.48 -3.07 4.53
C VAL A 192 18.52 -1.94 4.83
N THR A 193 17.42 -1.87 4.09
CA THR A 193 16.28 -1.07 4.52
C THR A 193 15.31 -1.93 5.29
N THR A 194 14.66 -1.32 6.28
CA THR A 194 13.63 -1.94 7.10
C THR A 194 12.30 -1.24 6.88
N LEU A 195 11.22 -2.01 7.00
CA LEU A 195 9.87 -1.53 6.73
C LEU A 195 8.85 -2.16 7.67
N GLY A 196 8.02 -1.31 8.29
CA GLY A 196 6.83 -1.71 9.06
C GLY A 196 5.55 -1.09 8.46
N PRO A 197 4.78 -1.85 7.65
CA PRO A 197 3.55 -1.35 7.06
C PRO A 197 2.37 -1.43 8.04
N GLU A 198 1.70 -0.31 8.30
CA GLU A 198 0.44 -0.27 9.07
C GLU A 198 -0.72 -0.48 8.09
N GLN A 199 -1.51 -1.56 8.22
CA GLN A 199 -2.56 -1.92 7.27
C GLN A 199 -3.94 -1.55 7.81
N GLU A 200 -4.55 -0.52 7.23
CA GLU A 200 -5.96 -0.19 7.50
C GLU A 200 -6.91 -0.93 6.54
N TYR A 201 -8.13 -1.17 7.01
CA TYR A 201 -9.18 -1.91 6.29
C TYR A 201 -10.56 -1.71 6.90
N PHE A 202 -11.62 -2.06 6.16
CA PHE A 202 -12.99 -2.14 6.68
C PHE A 202 -13.48 -3.60 6.74
N LEU A 203 -14.31 -3.90 7.74
CA LEU A 203 -15.06 -5.16 7.84
C LEU A 203 -16.55 -4.91 7.79
N VAL A 204 -17.25 -5.49 6.80
CA VAL A 204 -18.71 -5.43 6.73
C VAL A 204 -19.30 -6.83 6.79
N ASP A 205 -20.58 -6.93 7.13
CA ASP A 205 -21.28 -8.21 7.09
C ASP A 205 -21.31 -8.78 5.67
N LYS A 206 -20.98 -10.08 5.53
CA LYS A 206 -20.86 -10.72 4.23
C LYS A 206 -22.17 -10.75 3.46
N GLU A 207 -23.31 -10.93 4.13
CA GLU A 207 -24.62 -11.00 3.46
C GLU A 207 -25.01 -9.66 2.87
N LEU A 208 -24.69 -8.56 3.57
CA LEU A 208 -24.89 -7.21 3.07
C LEU A 208 -23.93 -6.89 1.91
N PHE A 209 -22.66 -7.29 2.02
CA PHE A 209 -21.68 -7.17 0.94
C PHE A 209 -22.15 -7.85 -0.35
N MET A 210 -22.70 -9.07 -0.25
CA MET A 210 -23.17 -9.82 -1.43
C MET A 210 -24.36 -9.17 -2.15
N LYS A 211 -25.08 -8.24 -1.50
CA LYS A 211 -26.16 -7.45 -2.09
C LYS A 211 -25.67 -6.17 -2.80
N ARG A 212 -24.39 -5.84 -2.69
CA ARG A 212 -23.77 -4.61 -3.22
C ARG A 212 -22.83 -4.95 -4.38
N LYS A 213 -23.36 -4.96 -5.61
CA LYS A 213 -22.57 -5.23 -6.83
C LYS A 213 -21.37 -4.29 -7.00
N ASP A 214 -21.54 -3.04 -6.61
CA ASP A 214 -20.46 -2.05 -6.57
C ASP A 214 -19.33 -2.51 -5.65
N LEU A 215 -19.61 -2.90 -4.41
CA LEU A 215 -18.57 -3.45 -3.52
C LEU A 215 -17.89 -4.70 -4.08
N ILE A 216 -18.64 -5.58 -4.75
CA ILE A 216 -18.10 -6.83 -5.33
C ILE A 216 -17.16 -6.53 -6.50
N TYR A 217 -17.56 -5.65 -7.42
CA TYR A 217 -16.84 -5.41 -8.67
C TYR A 217 -15.75 -4.34 -8.56
N THR A 218 -15.92 -3.38 -7.64
CA THR A 218 -15.04 -2.20 -7.56
C THR A 218 -14.34 -2.07 -6.21
N GLY A 219 -14.77 -2.84 -5.19
CA GLY A 219 -14.24 -2.73 -3.83
C GLY A 219 -14.71 -1.50 -3.07
N ARG A 220 -15.54 -0.65 -3.68
CA ARG A 220 -16.08 0.57 -3.08
C ARG A 220 -17.55 0.78 -3.43
N THR A 221 -18.19 1.62 -2.64
CA THR A 221 -19.57 2.02 -2.89
C THR A 221 -19.64 3.14 -3.93
N LEU A 222 -20.46 2.93 -4.95
CA LEU A 222 -20.69 3.90 -6.02
C LEU A 222 -21.94 4.75 -5.77
N PHE A 223 -22.86 4.22 -4.96
CA PHE A 223 -24.05 4.89 -4.43
C PHE A 223 -24.11 4.75 -2.91
N GLY A 224 -24.78 5.66 -2.23
CA GLY A 224 -25.02 5.58 -0.80
C GLY A 224 -25.15 6.95 -0.16
N ALA A 225 -26.34 7.23 0.36
CA ALA A 225 -26.60 8.43 1.15
C ALA A 225 -25.86 8.38 2.50
N LYS A 226 -25.46 9.56 2.99
CA LYS A 226 -24.82 9.68 4.30
C LYS A 226 -25.84 9.34 5.40
N PRO A 227 -25.54 8.41 6.32
CA PRO A 227 -26.42 8.08 7.44
C PRO A 227 -26.45 9.21 8.49
N PRO A 228 -27.47 9.28 9.36
CA PRO A 228 -27.54 10.28 10.43
C PRO A 228 -26.38 10.21 11.43
N LYS A 229 -25.86 9.00 11.70
CA LYS A 229 -24.61 8.76 12.44
C LYS A 229 -23.57 8.24 11.45
N GLY A 230 -22.50 9.00 11.21
CA GLY A 230 -21.29 8.57 10.52
C GLY A 230 -20.16 8.40 11.54
N GLN A 231 -19.23 9.34 11.55
CA GLN A 231 -18.05 9.34 12.42
C GLN A 231 -17.96 10.57 13.35
N GLU A 232 -19.04 11.35 13.44
CA GLU A 232 -19.07 12.66 14.11
C GLU A 232 -18.76 12.60 15.61
N LEU A 233 -18.92 11.43 16.24
CA LEU A 233 -18.65 11.24 17.66
C LEU A 233 -17.20 10.84 17.97
N GLU A 234 -16.41 10.47 16.95
CA GLU A 234 -15.03 9.97 17.11
C GLU A 234 -14.92 8.83 18.14
N ASP A 235 -16.01 8.07 18.35
CA ASP A 235 -16.19 7.08 19.43
C ASP A 235 -15.66 5.69 19.07
N HIS A 236 -15.29 5.49 17.80
CA HIS A 236 -14.78 4.21 17.30
C HIS A 236 -13.27 4.05 17.51
N TYR A 237 -12.49 5.14 17.41
CA TYR A 237 -11.03 5.09 17.53
C TYR A 237 -10.58 4.61 18.91
N PHE A 238 -9.82 3.51 18.97
CA PHE A 238 -9.52 2.78 20.22
C PHE A 238 -10.74 2.39 21.08
N GLY A 239 -11.94 2.41 20.49
CA GLY A 239 -13.16 1.93 21.10
C GLY A 239 -13.11 0.41 21.32
N ILE A 240 -14.10 -0.11 22.06
CA ILE A 240 -14.20 -1.54 22.35
C ILE A 240 -14.40 -2.32 21.04
N LEU A 241 -13.57 -3.36 20.83
CA LEU A 241 -13.75 -4.29 19.73
C LEU A 241 -15.03 -5.10 19.93
N LYS A 242 -15.92 -5.09 18.93
CA LYS A 242 -17.09 -5.96 18.92
C LYS A 242 -16.66 -7.43 18.90
N GLU A 243 -17.45 -8.31 19.48
CA GLU A 243 -17.05 -9.71 19.69
C GLU A 243 -16.72 -10.43 18.38
N LYS A 244 -17.56 -10.26 17.33
CA LYS A 244 -17.33 -10.85 15.99
C LYS A 244 -16.01 -10.37 15.37
N VAL A 245 -15.71 -9.08 15.47
CA VAL A 245 -14.45 -8.48 14.99
C VAL A 245 -13.25 -8.99 15.80
N SER A 246 -13.39 -9.07 17.12
CA SER A 246 -12.33 -9.56 18.00
C SER A 246 -11.97 -11.00 17.66
N ARG A 247 -12.96 -11.89 17.45
CA ARG A 247 -12.71 -13.29 17.04
C ARG A 247 -12.02 -13.38 15.69
N PHE A 248 -12.49 -12.63 14.68
CA PHE A 248 -11.81 -12.51 13.39
C PHE A 248 -10.33 -12.12 13.56
N MET A 249 -10.06 -11.09 14.37
CA MET A 249 -8.71 -10.59 14.58
C MET A 249 -7.81 -11.58 15.34
N HIS A 250 -8.35 -12.46 16.21
CA HIS A 250 -7.55 -13.50 16.87
C HIS A 250 -7.14 -14.59 15.88
N ASP A 251 -8.09 -15.08 15.06
CA ASP A 251 -7.78 -16.07 14.04
C ASP A 251 -6.82 -15.51 12.98
N LEU A 252 -6.94 -14.21 12.66
CA LEU A 252 -6.03 -13.52 11.76
C LEU A 252 -4.60 -13.53 12.29
N ASP A 253 -4.40 -13.18 13.57
CA ASP A 253 -3.08 -13.19 14.20
C ASP A 253 -2.48 -14.61 14.17
N GLU A 254 -3.25 -15.64 14.50
CA GLU A 254 -2.77 -17.03 14.48
C GLU A 254 -2.32 -17.48 13.09
N GLU A 255 -3.09 -17.19 12.04
CA GLU A 255 -2.71 -17.53 10.66
C GLU A 255 -1.48 -16.76 10.18
N LEU A 256 -1.36 -15.48 10.55
CA LEU A 256 -0.19 -14.66 10.23
C LEU A 256 1.06 -15.15 10.97
N TRP A 257 0.93 -15.51 12.24
CA TRP A 257 2.03 -16.07 13.03
C TRP A 257 2.51 -17.40 12.45
N LYS A 258 1.62 -18.31 12.00
CA LYS A 258 2.02 -19.56 11.31
C LYS A 258 2.91 -19.29 10.09
N LEU A 259 2.62 -18.21 9.36
CA LEU A 259 3.35 -17.76 8.17
C LEU A 259 4.58 -16.89 8.49
N GLY A 260 4.93 -16.71 9.76
CA GLY A 260 6.09 -15.92 10.19
C GLY A 260 5.89 -14.40 10.14
N VAL A 261 4.66 -13.94 9.87
CA VAL A 261 4.31 -12.52 9.93
C VAL A 261 4.12 -12.12 11.40
N SER A 262 4.93 -11.18 11.87
CA SER A 262 4.95 -10.71 13.26
C SER A 262 3.84 -9.70 13.57
N ALA A 263 2.58 -10.07 13.31
CA ALA A 263 1.41 -9.28 13.67
C ALA A 263 1.45 -8.89 15.16
N LYS A 264 1.41 -7.59 15.45
CA LYS A 264 1.74 -7.04 16.78
C LYS A 264 0.64 -6.17 17.36
N THR A 265 0.12 -5.25 16.57
CA THR A 265 -0.85 -4.24 17.00
C THR A 265 -2.12 -4.38 16.18
N LYS A 266 -3.27 -4.23 16.84
CA LYS A 266 -4.59 -4.21 16.21
C LYS A 266 -5.55 -3.33 17.00
N HIS A 267 -6.37 -2.54 16.33
CA HIS A 267 -7.40 -1.71 16.95
C HIS A 267 -8.48 -1.27 15.96
N ASN A 268 -9.53 -0.64 16.49
CA ASN A 268 -10.46 0.15 15.70
C ASN A 268 -9.81 1.45 15.24
N GLU A 269 -10.12 1.84 14.01
CA GLU A 269 -9.72 3.11 13.42
C GLU A 269 -10.79 4.21 13.63
N VAL A 270 -10.66 5.36 12.96
CA VAL A 270 -11.57 6.50 13.14
C VAL A 270 -12.97 6.26 12.56
N ALA A 271 -13.10 5.71 11.34
CA ALA A 271 -14.41 5.48 10.74
C ALA A 271 -15.07 4.21 11.31
N PRO A 272 -16.41 4.16 11.43
CA PRO A 272 -17.11 2.95 11.83
C PRO A 272 -16.74 1.77 10.94
N ALA A 273 -16.60 0.58 11.54
CA ALA A 273 -16.19 -0.65 10.86
C ALA A 273 -14.79 -0.60 10.21
N GLN A 274 -14.00 0.45 10.46
CA GLN A 274 -12.59 0.55 10.08
C GLN A 274 -11.71 0.00 11.21
N HIS A 275 -10.62 -0.66 10.82
CA HIS A 275 -9.65 -1.29 11.72
C HIS A 275 -8.23 -1.15 11.16
N GLU A 276 -7.25 -1.37 12.02
CA GLU A 276 -5.83 -1.44 11.66
C GLU A 276 -5.19 -2.75 12.16
N LEU A 277 -4.23 -3.27 11.39
CA LEU A 277 -3.25 -4.26 11.83
C LEU A 277 -1.83 -3.80 11.45
N ALA A 278 -0.91 -3.81 12.40
CA ALA A 278 0.50 -3.51 12.16
C ALA A 278 1.40 -4.67 12.62
N PRO A 279 2.23 -5.25 11.73
CA PRO A 279 3.28 -6.17 12.10
C PRO A 279 4.53 -5.42 12.58
N MET A 280 5.41 -6.11 13.30
CA MET A 280 6.77 -5.58 13.54
C MET A 280 7.51 -5.43 12.21
N PHE A 281 8.36 -4.41 12.13
CA PHE A 281 9.17 -4.19 10.93
C PHE A 281 10.07 -5.39 10.62
N ALA A 282 10.35 -5.59 9.34
CA ALA A 282 11.32 -6.56 8.84
C ALA A 282 12.23 -5.90 7.79
N THR A 283 13.14 -6.66 7.18
CA THR A 283 13.82 -6.15 5.97
C THR A 283 12.76 -5.84 4.91
N THR A 284 12.96 -4.78 4.11
CA THR A 284 11.94 -4.30 3.16
C THR A 284 11.46 -5.40 2.20
N ASN A 285 12.33 -6.32 1.79
CA ASN A 285 11.95 -7.47 0.97
C ASN A 285 10.92 -8.37 1.68
N ILE A 286 11.24 -8.82 2.90
CA ILE A 286 10.36 -9.67 3.72
C ILE A 286 9.07 -8.94 4.08
N ALA A 287 9.15 -7.66 4.47
CA ALA A 287 7.98 -6.85 4.79
C ALA A 287 7.01 -6.74 3.60
N THR A 288 7.53 -6.68 2.37
CA THR A 288 6.73 -6.65 1.14
C THR A 288 5.97 -7.95 0.93
N ASP A 289 6.64 -9.10 1.08
CA ASP A 289 5.98 -10.41 0.99
C ASP A 289 4.95 -10.60 2.12
N HIS A 290 5.33 -10.26 3.36
CA HIS A 290 4.45 -10.32 4.51
C HIS A 290 3.21 -9.45 4.33
N ASN A 291 3.33 -8.27 3.71
CA ASN A 291 2.18 -7.43 3.43
C ASN A 291 1.21 -8.08 2.43
N GLN A 292 1.70 -8.70 1.37
CA GLN A 292 0.84 -9.44 0.42
C GLN A 292 0.12 -10.61 1.11
N LEU A 293 0.84 -11.38 1.93
CA LEU A 293 0.23 -12.44 2.75
C LEU A 293 -0.80 -11.88 3.71
N THR A 294 -0.50 -10.75 4.36
CA THR A 294 -1.44 -10.08 5.28
C THR A 294 -2.75 -9.74 4.57
N MET A 295 -2.68 -9.04 3.44
CA MET A 295 -3.87 -8.65 2.67
C MET A 295 -4.70 -9.87 2.20
N GLU A 296 -4.04 -10.96 1.79
CA GLU A 296 -4.71 -12.18 1.37
C GLU A 296 -5.39 -12.90 2.54
N ILE A 297 -4.66 -13.11 3.63
CA ILE A 297 -5.15 -13.84 4.81
C ILE A 297 -6.26 -13.06 5.50
N MET A 298 -6.22 -11.73 5.54
CA MET A 298 -7.32 -10.89 6.01
C MET A 298 -8.63 -11.20 5.29
N LYS A 299 -8.61 -11.30 3.94
CA LYS A 299 -9.80 -11.65 3.16
C LYS A 299 -10.28 -13.07 3.45
N LYS A 300 -9.37 -14.04 3.50
CA LYS A 300 -9.69 -15.46 3.78
C LYS A 300 -10.25 -15.68 5.18
N VAL A 301 -9.67 -15.04 6.20
CA VAL A 301 -10.16 -15.13 7.58
C VAL A 301 -11.51 -14.39 7.70
N ALA A 302 -11.67 -13.22 7.08
CA ALA A 302 -12.94 -12.50 7.14
C ALA A 302 -14.10 -13.34 6.58
N ASP A 303 -13.88 -14.00 5.44
CA ASP A 303 -14.88 -14.86 4.81
C ASP A 303 -15.33 -16.01 5.74
N ARG A 304 -14.38 -16.65 6.45
CA ARG A 304 -14.68 -17.70 7.45
C ARG A 304 -15.53 -17.20 8.62
N HIS A 305 -15.48 -15.90 8.91
CA HIS A 305 -16.25 -15.26 9.98
C HIS A 305 -17.56 -14.62 9.48
N GLY A 306 -17.96 -14.87 8.22
CA GLY A 306 -19.15 -14.22 7.64
C GLY A 306 -18.99 -12.71 7.54
N LEU A 307 -17.76 -12.25 7.28
CA LEU A 307 -17.40 -10.85 7.05
C LEU A 307 -16.78 -10.69 5.66
N ALA A 308 -16.84 -9.48 5.12
CA ALA A 308 -16.09 -9.08 3.95
C ALA A 308 -15.03 -8.04 4.35
N CYS A 309 -13.77 -8.33 4.06
CA CYS A 309 -12.65 -7.40 4.26
C CYS A 309 -12.47 -6.51 3.03
N LEU A 310 -12.65 -5.21 3.20
CA LEU A 310 -12.47 -4.21 2.16
C LEU A 310 -11.12 -3.51 2.35
N LEU A 311 -10.25 -3.61 1.35
CA LEU A 311 -8.92 -3.00 1.33
C LEU A 311 -8.83 -1.77 0.42
N HIS A 312 -9.94 -1.35 -0.19
CA HIS A 312 -9.97 -0.16 -1.05
C HIS A 312 -9.70 1.09 -0.19
N GLU A 313 -9.01 2.09 -0.74
CA GLU A 313 -8.58 3.29 -0.01
C GLU A 313 -9.74 4.16 0.47
N LYS A 314 -10.88 4.08 -0.23
CA LYS A 314 -12.11 4.80 0.09
C LYS A 314 -13.37 3.95 -0.17
N PRO A 315 -13.67 2.93 0.66
CA PRO A 315 -14.81 2.06 0.40
C PRO A 315 -16.14 2.79 0.55
N PHE A 316 -16.22 3.75 1.48
CA PHE A 316 -17.41 4.56 1.77
C PHE A 316 -17.09 6.05 1.62
N ALA A 317 -17.98 6.80 0.97
CA ALA A 317 -17.83 8.26 0.86
C ALA A 317 -18.23 8.95 2.18
N GLY A 318 -17.62 10.10 2.47
CA GLY A 318 -17.98 10.93 3.63
C GLY A 318 -17.44 10.48 4.99
N VAL A 319 -16.67 9.39 5.06
CA VAL A 319 -15.96 8.91 6.26
C VAL A 319 -14.44 8.81 6.00
N ASN A 320 -13.61 8.51 7.01
CA ASN A 320 -12.17 8.30 6.81
C ASN A 320 -11.90 7.19 5.78
N GLY A 321 -10.79 7.34 5.04
CA GLY A 321 -10.32 6.32 4.10
C GLY A 321 -9.29 5.40 4.76
N SER A 322 -8.95 4.30 4.10
CA SER A 322 -7.94 3.35 4.58
C SER A 322 -6.56 3.61 3.97
N GLY A 323 -5.58 3.94 4.80
CA GLY A 323 -4.17 4.10 4.44
C GLY A 323 -3.33 2.84 4.57
N LYS A 324 -2.07 2.92 4.13
CA LYS A 324 -1.03 1.97 4.51
C LYS A 324 0.27 2.67 4.88
N HIS A 325 0.48 3.02 6.14
CA HIS A 325 1.68 3.79 6.49
C HIS A 325 2.93 2.94 6.41
N ASN A 326 3.94 3.44 5.69
CA ASN A 326 5.21 2.75 5.51
C ASN A 326 6.26 3.34 6.44
N ASN A 327 6.53 2.67 7.55
CA ASN A 327 7.60 3.03 8.47
C ASN A 327 8.95 2.52 7.93
N TRP A 328 9.64 3.37 7.16
CA TRP A 328 10.89 3.05 6.46
C TRP A 328 12.12 3.53 7.24
N SER A 329 13.14 2.67 7.35
CA SER A 329 14.43 3.02 7.93
C SER A 329 15.61 2.32 7.23
N ILE A 330 16.83 2.67 7.63
CA ILE A 330 18.08 2.15 7.06
C ILE A 330 18.92 1.57 8.21
N SER A 331 19.39 0.33 8.07
CA SER A 331 20.16 -0.36 9.10
C SER A 331 21.34 -1.13 8.52
N THR A 332 22.44 -1.21 9.25
CA THR A 332 23.60 -2.08 8.92
C THR A 332 23.27 -3.55 9.15
N ASP A 333 24.08 -4.47 8.62
CA ASP A 333 23.89 -5.91 8.78
C ASP A 333 24.13 -6.43 10.21
N ASP A 334 24.70 -5.61 11.10
CA ASP A 334 24.80 -5.86 12.54
C ASP A 334 23.69 -5.16 13.37
N GLY A 335 22.74 -4.48 12.71
CA GLY A 335 21.52 -3.96 13.33
C GLY A 335 21.58 -2.50 13.80
N ARG A 336 22.65 -1.74 13.50
CA ARG A 336 22.71 -0.31 13.82
C ARG A 336 21.82 0.49 12.88
N ASN A 337 20.89 1.26 13.45
CA ASN A 337 20.02 2.17 12.70
C ASN A 337 20.79 3.45 12.30
N LEU A 338 20.78 3.77 11.00
CA LEU A 338 21.49 4.94 10.43
C LEU A 338 20.66 6.23 10.47
N LEU A 339 19.38 6.13 10.79
CA LEU A 339 18.45 7.25 11.01
C LEU A 339 18.16 7.48 12.49
N ASP A 340 18.89 6.84 13.39
CA ASP A 340 18.82 7.14 14.82
C ASP A 340 19.65 8.40 15.13
N PRO A 341 19.02 9.49 15.60
CA PRO A 341 19.72 10.72 15.92
C PRO A 341 20.65 10.57 17.14
N GLY A 342 20.40 9.60 18.02
CA GLY A 342 21.08 9.48 19.30
C GLY A 342 20.70 10.60 20.28
N THR A 343 21.50 10.76 21.34
CA THR A 343 21.23 11.76 22.39
C THR A 343 21.64 13.19 22.01
N THR A 344 22.61 13.35 21.10
CA THR A 344 23.13 14.64 20.63
C THR A 344 23.11 14.69 19.10
N PRO A 345 21.94 14.96 18.49
CA PRO A 345 21.77 14.87 17.04
C PRO A 345 22.70 15.79 16.24
N LEU A 346 23.01 16.98 16.80
CA LEU A 346 23.91 17.97 16.19
C LEU A 346 25.36 17.46 16.05
N ASP A 347 25.81 16.62 16.99
CA ASP A 347 27.17 16.06 16.99
C ASP A 347 27.27 14.75 16.17
N ASN A 348 26.12 14.17 15.81
CA ASN A 348 26.04 12.92 15.07
C ASN A 348 26.13 13.17 13.56
N ALA A 349 27.34 13.50 13.09
CA ALA A 349 27.62 13.81 11.69
C ALA A 349 27.18 12.71 10.71
N GLN A 350 27.29 11.43 11.10
CA GLN A 350 26.83 10.31 10.28
C GLN A 350 25.31 10.37 10.08
N PHE A 351 24.54 10.50 11.17
CA PHE A 351 23.09 10.68 11.11
C PHE A 351 22.70 11.88 10.24
N LEU A 352 23.36 13.03 10.45
CA LEU A 352 23.06 14.24 9.68
C LEU A 352 23.24 14.03 8.17
N ILE A 353 24.28 13.30 7.75
CA ILE A 353 24.47 12.95 6.32
C ILE A 353 23.30 12.12 5.79
N PHE A 354 22.85 11.08 6.50
CA PHE A 354 21.71 10.29 6.07
C PHE A 354 20.40 11.10 6.09
N LEU A 355 20.19 11.94 7.10
CA LEU A 355 19.04 12.83 7.20
C LEU A 355 18.97 13.80 6.00
N VAL A 356 20.06 14.52 5.71
CA VAL A 356 20.06 15.47 4.58
C VAL A 356 20.01 14.77 3.23
N ALA A 357 20.52 13.54 3.11
CA ALA A 357 20.35 12.74 1.92
C ALA A 357 18.86 12.43 1.65
N VAL A 358 18.10 12.08 2.70
CA VAL A 358 16.64 11.88 2.58
C VAL A 358 15.93 13.18 2.21
N ILE A 359 16.27 14.29 2.86
CA ILE A 359 15.67 15.62 2.55
C ILE A 359 15.91 16.00 1.08
N LYS A 360 17.15 15.88 0.62
CA LYS A 360 17.54 16.12 -0.77
C LYS A 360 16.76 15.24 -1.74
N ALA A 361 16.69 13.94 -1.45
CA ALA A 361 16.03 12.97 -2.30
C ALA A 361 14.54 13.28 -2.48
N VAL A 362 13.82 13.55 -1.38
CA VAL A 362 12.39 13.88 -1.45
C VAL A 362 12.16 15.22 -2.15
N ASP A 363 13.02 16.22 -1.95
CA ASP A 363 12.88 17.52 -2.62
C ASP A 363 13.09 17.45 -4.14
N GLU A 364 14.13 16.75 -4.59
CA GLU A 364 14.47 16.66 -6.03
C GLU A 364 13.50 15.78 -6.83
N TYR A 365 12.94 14.76 -6.16
CA TYR A 365 12.12 13.72 -6.76
C TYR A 365 10.71 13.67 -6.17
N ALA A 366 10.19 14.79 -5.65
CA ALA A 366 8.85 14.90 -5.07
C ALA A 366 7.73 14.43 -6.02
N ASP A 367 7.88 14.70 -7.32
CA ASP A 367 7.00 14.25 -8.39
C ASP A 367 7.03 12.72 -8.58
N LEU A 368 8.22 12.12 -8.57
CA LEU A 368 8.38 10.66 -8.66
C LEU A 368 7.86 9.96 -7.40
N LEU A 369 8.04 10.56 -6.22
CA LEU A 369 7.46 10.04 -4.98
C LEU A 369 5.93 10.13 -4.99
N ARG A 370 5.35 11.21 -5.53
CA ARG A 370 3.88 11.32 -5.75
C ARG A 370 3.36 10.31 -6.76
N PHE A 371 4.12 10.03 -7.82
CA PHE A 371 3.81 8.94 -8.75
C PHE A 371 3.78 7.57 -8.05
N SER A 372 4.68 7.32 -7.09
CA SER A 372 4.80 6.02 -6.43
C SER A 372 3.53 5.54 -5.70
N VAL A 373 2.57 6.45 -5.43
CA VAL A 373 1.29 6.19 -4.76
C VAL A 373 0.08 6.51 -5.65
N ALA A 374 0.30 6.70 -6.96
CA ALA A 374 -0.73 7.06 -7.92
C ALA A 374 -1.57 5.84 -8.33
N THR A 375 -2.78 5.75 -7.79
CA THR A 375 -3.80 4.75 -8.16
C THR A 375 -5.18 5.41 -8.14
N ALA A 376 -6.11 4.90 -8.96
CA ALA A 376 -7.48 5.42 -9.01
C ALA A 376 -8.16 5.42 -7.63
N GLY A 377 -7.99 4.35 -6.85
CA GLY A 377 -8.55 4.26 -5.48
C GLY A 377 -7.99 5.32 -4.53
N ASN A 378 -6.67 5.55 -4.56
CA ASN A 378 -6.01 6.50 -3.67
C ASN A 378 -6.33 7.97 -3.98
N ASP A 379 -6.72 8.30 -5.22
CA ASP A 379 -7.23 9.64 -5.58
C ASP A 379 -8.51 10.01 -4.79
N HIS A 380 -9.30 9.03 -4.35
CA HIS A 380 -10.46 9.26 -3.48
C HIS A 380 -10.11 9.45 -2.00
N ARG A 381 -8.86 9.17 -1.61
CA ARG A 381 -8.38 9.24 -0.23
C ARG A 381 -7.54 10.48 0.04
N LEU A 382 -6.54 10.77 -0.79
CA LEU A 382 -5.55 11.82 -0.52
C LEU A 382 -6.19 13.21 -0.37
N GLY A 383 -5.71 13.98 0.62
CA GLY A 383 -6.11 15.37 0.85
C GLY A 383 -7.39 15.58 1.66
N ALA A 384 -7.93 14.54 2.29
CA ALA A 384 -9.12 14.62 3.15
C ALA A 384 -9.04 13.64 4.32
N ASN A 385 -9.76 13.93 5.41
CA ASN A 385 -10.01 13.02 6.55
C ASN A 385 -8.75 12.24 7.01
N GLU A 386 -7.73 12.96 7.50
CA GLU A 386 -6.44 12.42 7.99
C GLU A 386 -5.49 11.81 6.95
N ALA A 387 -5.91 11.66 5.68
CA ALA A 387 -4.98 11.28 4.61
C ALA A 387 -4.18 12.49 4.12
N PRO A 388 -2.86 12.38 3.89
CA PRO A 388 -2.04 13.51 3.45
C PRO A 388 -2.46 14.03 2.07
N PRO A 389 -2.24 15.32 1.75
CA PRO A 389 -2.49 15.86 0.41
C PRO A 389 -1.50 15.31 -0.62
N ALA A 390 -1.77 15.61 -1.90
CA ALA A 390 -0.90 15.24 -3.02
C ALA A 390 0.44 16.00 -3.07
N ILE A 391 0.62 17.01 -2.22
CA ILE A 391 1.84 17.82 -2.12
C ILE A 391 2.82 17.07 -1.22
N MET A 392 3.89 16.52 -1.79
CA MET A 392 4.94 15.86 -1.00
C MET A 392 5.70 16.89 -0.16
N SER A 393 5.83 16.61 1.13
CA SER A 393 6.55 17.45 2.10
C SER A 393 7.11 16.57 3.23
N ILE A 394 8.16 17.06 3.89
CA ILE A 394 8.77 16.41 5.05
C ILE A 394 8.36 17.10 6.34
N PHE A 395 7.91 16.32 7.31
CA PHE A 395 7.82 16.73 8.71
C PHE A 395 9.04 16.24 9.49
N LEU A 396 9.77 17.14 10.15
CA LEU A 396 10.90 16.79 11.02
C LEU A 396 10.59 16.97 12.52
N GLY A 397 9.55 17.75 12.84
CA GLY A 397 9.28 18.19 14.21
C GLY A 397 10.24 19.29 14.68
N ASP A 398 9.86 19.97 15.76
CA ASP A 398 10.53 21.20 16.22
C ASP A 398 12.01 21.01 16.59
N GLU A 399 12.37 19.88 17.21
CA GLU A 399 13.75 19.62 17.65
C GLU A 399 14.71 19.50 16.47
N LEU A 400 14.41 18.61 15.51
CA LEU A 400 15.26 18.44 14.34
C LEU A 400 15.19 19.65 13.41
N THR A 401 14.04 20.32 13.28
CA THR A 401 13.97 21.59 12.56
C THR A 401 14.87 22.64 13.20
N SER A 402 14.92 22.75 14.53
CA SER A 402 15.87 23.62 15.23
C SER A 402 17.32 23.22 14.94
N VAL A 403 17.67 21.93 14.95
CA VAL A 403 19.02 21.45 14.57
C VAL A 403 19.39 21.90 13.16
N ILE A 404 18.48 21.76 12.19
CA ILE A 404 18.66 22.17 10.80
C ILE A 404 18.85 23.69 10.68
N GLU A 405 18.05 24.49 11.41
CA GLU A 405 18.18 25.95 11.46
C GLU A 405 19.52 26.41 12.06
N GLN A 406 19.98 25.72 13.11
CA GLN A 406 21.26 26.03 13.76
C GLN A 406 22.45 25.76 12.84
N ILE A 407 22.41 24.66 12.07
CA ILE A 407 23.45 24.35 11.07
C ILE A 407 23.48 25.40 9.95
N GLU A 408 22.32 25.87 9.51
CA GLU A 408 22.23 26.90 8.47
C GLU A 408 22.76 28.27 8.97
N THR A 409 22.26 28.72 10.12
CA THR A 409 22.54 30.06 10.66
C THR A 409 23.87 30.16 11.40
N GLY A 410 24.40 29.04 11.90
CA GLY A 410 25.58 29.00 12.78
C GLY A 410 25.30 29.52 14.20
N VAL A 411 24.05 29.80 14.55
CA VAL A 411 23.65 30.32 15.87
C VAL A 411 23.20 29.14 16.74
N VAL A 412 23.92 28.87 17.82
CA VAL A 412 23.53 27.84 18.79
C VAL A 412 22.30 28.32 19.56
N LYS A 413 21.19 27.58 19.44
CA LYS A 413 20.00 27.77 20.28
C LYS A 413 20.03 26.69 21.37
N ASN A 414 19.90 27.10 22.63
CA ASN A 414 19.67 26.15 23.72
C ASN A 414 18.27 25.54 23.55
N ASN A 415 18.22 24.32 23.03
CA ASN A 415 16.99 23.54 23.01
C ASN A 415 16.67 23.17 24.48
N GLY A 416 15.58 23.74 24.99
CA GLY A 416 15.19 23.62 26.39
C GLY A 416 15.07 22.18 26.84
N THR A 417 15.50 21.95 28.08
CA THR A 417 15.46 20.70 28.85
C THR A 417 14.16 19.92 28.67
N SER A 418 14.29 18.59 28.58
CA SER A 418 13.23 17.60 28.80
C SER A 418 12.27 18.10 29.88
N ARG A 419 11.02 18.34 29.49
CA ARG A 419 9.97 18.78 30.41
C ARG A 419 9.26 17.53 30.91
N THR A 420 9.10 17.40 32.21
CA THR A 420 8.20 16.41 32.79
C THR A 420 6.77 16.93 32.80
N LEU A 421 5.80 16.09 32.45
CA LEU A 421 4.38 16.39 32.59
C LEU A 421 3.94 16.00 34.01
N GLU A 422 3.61 17.01 34.82
CA GLU A 422 2.87 16.80 36.06
C GLU A 422 1.38 16.68 35.72
N ILE A 423 0.90 15.43 35.63
CA ILE A 423 -0.54 15.17 35.65
C ILE A 423 -0.93 15.36 37.11
N GLY A 424 -1.79 16.33 37.43
CA GLY A 424 -2.14 16.78 38.79
C GLY A 424 -2.85 15.76 39.70
N VAL A 425 -2.51 14.47 39.58
CA VAL A 425 -2.98 13.33 40.36
C VAL A 425 -1.76 12.59 40.89
N SER A 426 -1.58 12.59 42.22
CA SER A 426 -0.38 12.06 42.89
C SER A 426 -0.14 10.56 42.72
N THR A 427 -1.15 9.79 42.30
CA THR A 427 -1.03 8.36 42.02
C THR A 427 -0.48 8.04 40.63
N LEU A 428 -0.38 9.04 39.74
CA LEU A 428 0.11 8.85 38.38
C LEU A 428 1.63 9.14 38.31
N PRO A 429 2.37 8.35 37.52
CA PRO A 429 3.79 8.63 37.31
C PRO A 429 3.97 9.96 36.59
N VAL A 430 5.03 10.67 36.96
CA VAL A 430 5.49 11.83 36.19
C VAL A 430 5.91 11.33 34.81
N LEU A 431 5.21 11.76 33.77
CA LEU A 431 5.49 11.32 32.41
C LEU A 431 6.58 12.20 31.78
N PRO A 432 7.60 11.63 31.13
CA PRO A 432 8.49 12.41 30.28
C PRO A 432 7.68 12.98 29.11
N LYS A 433 7.79 14.29 28.85
CA LYS A 433 7.22 14.89 27.64
C LYS A 433 8.15 14.60 26.46
N ASP A 434 7.60 14.06 25.39
CA ASP A 434 8.32 13.98 24.12
C ASP A 434 8.67 15.39 23.61
N ASN A 435 9.82 15.51 22.96
CA ASN A 435 10.37 16.81 22.54
C ASN A 435 9.60 17.46 21.39
N THR A 436 8.82 16.69 20.63
CA THR A 436 8.04 17.15 19.48
C THR A 436 6.64 16.53 19.51
N ASP A 437 5.65 17.32 19.09
CA ASP A 437 4.29 16.82 18.86
C ASP A 437 4.23 16.12 17.48
N ARG A 438 3.28 15.19 17.29
CA ARG A 438 3.16 14.43 16.04
C ARG A 438 2.26 15.16 15.06
N ASN A 439 2.70 15.31 13.81
CA ASN A 439 1.87 15.83 12.74
C ASN A 439 1.31 14.70 11.86
N ARG A 440 0.00 14.43 11.97
CA ARG A 440 -0.71 13.39 11.22
C ARG A 440 -0.91 13.71 9.73
N THR A 441 -0.84 14.99 9.35
CA THR A 441 -1.22 15.47 8.00
C THR A 441 -0.10 15.41 6.97
N SER A 442 1.15 15.22 7.43
CA SER A 442 2.32 15.21 6.55
C SER A 442 2.44 13.89 5.77
N PRO A 443 2.77 13.96 4.46
CA PRO A 443 3.04 12.79 3.63
C PRO A 443 4.22 11.95 4.14
N PHE A 444 5.33 12.57 4.53
CA PHE A 444 6.57 11.89 4.89
C PHE A 444 7.13 12.47 6.19
N ALA A 445 6.99 11.75 7.31
CA ALA A 445 7.29 12.29 8.62
C ALA A 445 8.41 11.53 9.33
N PHE A 446 9.39 12.26 9.87
CA PHE A 446 10.38 11.68 10.75
C PHE A 446 9.75 11.38 12.12
N THR A 447 9.74 10.11 12.53
CA THR A 447 9.11 9.64 13.77
C THR A 447 10.13 9.06 14.75
N GLY A 448 11.20 9.82 14.97
CA GLY A 448 12.22 9.57 16.00
C GLY A 448 13.47 8.86 15.48
N ASN A 449 13.31 7.77 14.71
CA ASN A 449 14.43 6.98 14.18
C ASN A 449 14.16 6.33 12.82
N LYS A 450 13.14 6.84 12.12
CA LYS A 450 12.61 6.33 10.85
C LYS A 450 11.74 7.41 10.19
N PHE A 451 11.43 7.23 8.92
CA PHE A 451 10.43 8.03 8.23
C PHE A 451 9.16 7.22 8.01
N GLU A 452 8.02 7.82 8.26
CA GLU A 452 6.70 7.26 8.04
C GLU A 452 6.12 7.88 6.76
N PHE A 453 5.93 7.06 5.72
CA PHE A 453 5.30 7.49 4.46
C PHE A 453 3.81 7.15 4.47
N ARG A 454 2.95 8.16 4.59
CA ARG A 454 1.51 8.02 4.82
C ARG A 454 0.66 8.02 3.56
N SER A 455 1.24 8.39 2.43
CA SER A 455 0.50 8.55 1.18
C SER A 455 0.18 7.24 0.46
N VAL A 456 0.70 6.10 0.92
CA VAL A 456 0.48 4.79 0.29
C VAL A 456 -0.95 4.30 0.52
N GLY A 457 -1.58 3.77 -0.53
CA GLY A 457 -2.93 3.23 -0.46
C GLY A 457 -3.03 1.88 0.25
N SER A 458 -4.15 1.61 0.92
CA SER A 458 -4.42 0.34 1.62
C SER A 458 -4.48 -0.88 0.72
N SER A 459 -4.83 -0.76 -0.57
CA SER A 459 -4.82 -1.88 -1.52
C SER A 459 -3.47 -2.05 -2.24
N GLN A 460 -2.65 -1.01 -2.23
CA GLN A 460 -1.45 -0.92 -3.05
C GLN A 460 -0.29 -1.80 -2.52
N SER A 461 0.46 -2.47 -3.39
CA SER A 461 1.73 -3.09 -3.00
C SER A 461 2.73 -2.04 -2.49
N ILE A 462 3.37 -2.31 -1.36
CA ILE A 462 4.39 -1.43 -0.79
C ILE A 462 5.71 -1.44 -1.56
N ALA A 463 5.91 -2.36 -2.50
CA ALA A 463 7.14 -2.45 -3.27
C ALA A 463 7.45 -1.16 -4.05
N THR A 464 6.45 -0.59 -4.75
CA THR A 464 6.65 0.59 -5.62
C THR A 464 7.09 1.84 -4.88
N PRO A 465 6.38 2.27 -3.81
CA PRO A 465 6.86 3.33 -2.92
C PRO A 465 8.29 3.12 -2.45
N ASN A 466 8.61 1.90 -1.99
CA ASN A 466 9.88 1.65 -1.33
C ASN A 466 11.06 1.54 -2.31
N PHE A 467 10.89 0.95 -3.49
CA PHE A 467 11.98 0.94 -4.47
C PHE A 467 12.28 2.34 -4.98
N ILE A 468 11.27 3.21 -5.11
CA ILE A 468 11.46 4.62 -5.45
C ILE A 468 12.23 5.33 -4.34
N ILE A 469 11.77 5.25 -3.08
CA ILE A 469 12.45 5.85 -1.92
C ILE A 469 13.92 5.39 -1.84
N ASN A 470 14.16 4.08 -1.94
CA ASN A 470 15.51 3.52 -1.89
C ASN A 470 16.40 4.10 -3.01
N THR A 471 15.87 4.21 -4.24
CA THR A 471 16.61 4.71 -5.41
C THR A 471 16.97 6.19 -5.28
N ILE A 472 16.00 7.04 -4.92
CA ILE A 472 16.24 8.49 -4.81
C ILE A 472 17.20 8.81 -3.66
N VAL A 473 17.13 8.04 -2.56
CA VAL A 473 18.09 8.16 -1.44
C VAL A 473 19.46 7.63 -1.84
N ALA A 474 19.54 6.52 -2.60
CA ALA A 474 20.80 6.04 -3.16
C ALA A 474 21.47 7.10 -4.04
N GLU A 475 20.69 7.85 -4.84
CA GLU A 475 21.22 8.95 -5.64
C GLU A 475 21.80 10.07 -4.80
N ALA A 476 21.06 10.54 -3.79
CA ALA A 476 21.55 11.57 -2.89
C ALA A 476 22.83 11.13 -2.15
N LEU A 477 22.86 9.89 -1.65
CA LEU A 477 24.04 9.31 -1.01
C LEU A 477 25.21 9.16 -2.00
N SER A 478 24.96 8.78 -3.25
CA SER A 478 26.00 8.69 -4.28
C SER A 478 26.66 10.06 -4.50
N GLN A 479 25.87 11.12 -4.68
CA GLN A 479 26.39 12.47 -4.90
C GLN A 479 27.18 12.98 -3.69
N ILE A 480 26.70 12.70 -2.48
CA ILE A 480 27.41 13.03 -1.23
C ILE A 480 28.71 12.25 -1.14
N ALA A 481 28.70 10.93 -1.39
CA ALA A 481 29.88 10.08 -1.34
C ALA A 481 30.93 10.53 -2.36
N ASP A 482 30.54 10.79 -3.61
CA ASP A 482 31.41 11.28 -4.68
C ASP A 482 32.14 12.57 -4.26
N ARG A 483 31.45 13.45 -3.52
CA ARG A 483 32.04 14.71 -3.02
C ARG A 483 32.97 14.48 -1.84
N LEU A 484 32.55 13.70 -0.84
CA LEU A 484 33.33 13.47 0.38
C LEU A 484 34.58 12.62 0.14
N GLU A 485 34.56 11.68 -0.82
CA GLU A 485 35.72 10.87 -1.21
C GLU A 485 36.87 11.73 -1.78
N ASN A 486 36.54 12.90 -2.34
CA ASN A 486 37.51 13.83 -2.92
C ASN A 486 37.88 14.98 -1.97
N ALA A 487 37.44 14.93 -0.71
CA ALA A 487 37.67 15.99 0.26
C ALA A 487 39.09 15.95 0.84
N GLY A 488 39.78 17.11 0.85
CA GLY A 488 41.06 17.26 1.54
C GLY A 488 40.92 17.25 3.07
N ASP A 489 39.89 17.92 3.59
CA ASP A 489 39.47 17.85 5.00
C ASP A 489 38.06 17.29 5.08
N PHE A 490 37.96 16.01 5.44
CA PHE A 490 36.70 15.30 5.52
C PHE A 490 35.69 15.96 6.49
N ARG A 491 36.14 16.41 7.66
CA ARG A 491 35.21 16.97 8.68
C ARG A 491 34.67 18.33 8.23
N ALA A 492 35.54 19.17 7.67
CA ALA A 492 35.11 20.44 7.11
C ALA A 492 34.13 20.24 5.95
N GLU A 493 34.40 19.26 5.07
CA GLU A 493 33.55 18.99 3.92
C GLU A 493 32.19 18.41 4.32
N VAL A 494 32.13 17.52 5.32
CA VAL A 494 30.86 17.03 5.87
C VAL A 494 29.97 18.19 6.32
N ASN A 495 30.51 19.14 7.09
CA ASN A 495 29.77 20.31 7.53
C ASN A 495 29.31 21.18 6.35
N ALA A 496 30.17 21.37 5.35
CA ALA A 496 29.84 22.12 4.15
C ALA A 496 28.71 21.47 3.33
N VAL A 497 28.76 20.16 3.15
CA VAL A 497 27.74 19.37 2.44
C VAL A 497 26.39 19.46 3.17
N VAL A 498 26.38 19.22 4.48
CA VAL A 498 25.15 19.26 5.28
C VAL A 498 24.51 20.66 5.19
N LYS A 499 25.31 21.71 5.39
CA LYS A 499 24.83 23.10 5.30
C LYS A 499 24.29 23.45 3.91
N GLU A 500 25.02 23.08 2.86
CA GLU A 500 24.61 23.36 1.49
C GLU A 500 23.31 22.65 1.11
N ILE A 501 23.18 21.37 1.46
CA ILE A 501 21.98 20.59 1.17
C ILE A 501 20.78 21.19 1.91
N ILE A 502 20.93 21.52 3.19
CA ILE A 502 19.88 22.19 3.96
C ILE A 502 19.43 23.47 3.27
N SER A 503 20.36 24.37 2.93
CA SER A 503 20.00 25.65 2.32
C SER A 503 19.31 25.49 0.96
N LYS A 504 19.70 24.50 0.16
CA LYS A 504 19.10 24.24 -1.16
C LYS A 504 17.76 23.51 -1.11
N HIS A 505 17.59 22.59 -0.16
CA HIS A 505 16.47 21.64 -0.16
C HIS A 505 15.46 21.85 0.99
N LYS A 506 15.68 22.80 1.91
CA LYS A 506 14.75 23.07 3.02
C LYS A 506 13.32 23.43 2.61
N ARG A 507 13.09 23.81 1.35
CA ARG A 507 11.74 24.12 0.85
C ARG A 507 10.75 22.97 1.02
N ILE A 508 11.22 21.71 1.01
CA ILE A 508 10.40 20.51 1.20
C ILE A 508 9.94 20.33 2.66
N ILE A 509 10.59 21.00 3.62
CA ILE A 509 10.30 20.86 5.04
C ILE A 509 9.10 21.73 5.41
N PHE A 510 8.07 21.10 5.97
CA PHE A 510 6.89 21.79 6.45
C PHE A 510 6.30 21.09 7.68
N ASN A 511 6.33 21.79 8.81
CA ASN A 511 5.83 21.27 10.09
C ASN A 511 4.37 21.62 10.40
N GLY A 512 3.71 22.39 9.53
CA GLY A 512 2.35 22.91 9.75
C GLY A 512 1.22 21.99 9.27
N ASN A 513 0.01 22.53 9.24
CA ASN A 513 -1.17 21.82 8.76
C ASN A 513 -1.13 21.68 7.23
N ASN A 514 -0.96 20.45 6.72
CA ASN A 514 -0.88 20.20 5.28
C ASN A 514 -2.24 20.32 4.55
N TYR A 515 -3.36 20.47 5.27
CA TYR A 515 -4.68 20.68 4.68
C TYR A 515 -5.04 22.14 4.42
N SER A 516 -4.29 23.10 4.97
CA SER A 516 -4.66 24.50 4.85
C SER A 516 -4.50 24.98 3.40
N GLU A 517 -5.42 25.84 2.96
CA GLU A 517 -5.27 26.55 1.67
C GLU A 517 -3.99 27.40 1.64
N GLU A 518 -3.57 27.90 2.82
CA GLU A 518 -2.30 28.58 3.01
C GLU A 518 -1.10 27.70 2.62
N TRP A 519 -1.11 26.41 2.99
CA TRP A 519 -0.05 25.49 2.59
C TRP A 519 -0.06 25.24 1.08
N VAL A 520 -1.23 25.16 0.45
CA VAL A 520 -1.32 24.98 -1.01
C VAL A 520 -0.66 26.16 -1.74
N ALA A 521 -0.99 27.39 -1.35
CA ALA A 521 -0.39 28.60 -1.93
C ALA A 521 1.11 28.71 -1.61
N GLU A 522 1.52 28.34 -0.40
CA GLU A 522 2.92 28.36 0.03
C GLU A 522 3.77 27.32 -0.70
N ALA A 523 3.25 26.10 -0.87
CA ALA A 523 3.91 25.04 -1.62
C ALA A 523 4.13 25.42 -3.09
N GLU A 524 3.14 26.07 -3.72
CA GLU A 524 3.27 26.63 -5.05
C GLU A 524 4.36 27.72 -5.11
N ARG A 525 4.37 28.65 -4.15
CA ARG A 525 5.42 29.68 -4.03
C ARG A 525 6.82 29.07 -3.87
N ARG A 526 6.93 27.93 -3.18
CA ARG A 526 8.18 27.16 -3.01
C ARG A 526 8.56 26.32 -4.24
N GLY A 527 7.67 26.20 -5.22
CA GLY A 527 7.86 25.38 -6.42
C GLY A 527 7.75 23.88 -6.15
N LEU A 528 6.99 23.47 -5.13
CA LEU A 528 6.68 22.07 -4.87
C LEU A 528 5.56 21.57 -5.80
N PRO A 529 5.70 20.38 -6.40
CA PRO A 529 4.67 19.86 -7.30
C PRO A 529 3.38 19.50 -6.55
N ASN A 530 2.24 19.88 -7.14
CA ASN A 530 0.91 19.52 -6.66
C ASN A 530 0.16 18.71 -7.72
N LEU A 531 0.58 17.45 -7.92
CA LEU A 531 -0.03 16.52 -8.88
C LEU A 531 -1.25 15.86 -8.22
N ARG A 532 -2.40 16.54 -8.30
CA ARG A 532 -3.61 16.21 -7.54
C ARG A 532 -4.12 14.81 -7.87
N THR A 533 -4.19 14.46 -9.15
CA THR A 533 -4.74 13.17 -9.60
C THR A 533 -3.65 12.21 -10.06
N THR A 534 -4.00 10.93 -10.12
CA THR A 534 -3.15 9.87 -10.63
C THR A 534 -2.74 10.12 -12.07
N VAL A 535 -3.67 10.58 -12.92
CA VAL A 535 -3.36 10.92 -14.33
C VAL A 535 -2.36 12.08 -14.45
N ASP A 536 -2.38 13.03 -13.51
CA ASP A 536 -1.41 14.13 -13.48
C ASP A 536 -0.03 13.66 -12.96
N ALA A 537 0.00 12.63 -12.11
CA ALA A 537 1.21 12.08 -11.52
C ALA A 537 1.94 11.08 -12.42
N ILE A 538 1.24 10.29 -13.24
CA ILE A 538 1.83 9.25 -14.11
C ILE A 538 2.94 9.78 -15.05
N PRO A 539 2.79 10.94 -15.72
CA PRO A 539 3.84 11.52 -16.56
C PRO A 539 5.18 11.79 -15.84
N ALA A 540 5.17 11.92 -14.51
CA ALA A 540 6.42 12.08 -13.75
C ALA A 540 7.34 10.87 -13.93
N LEU A 541 6.82 9.65 -14.10
CA LEU A 541 7.64 8.45 -14.27
C LEU A 541 8.58 8.54 -15.49
N ILE A 542 8.10 9.13 -16.60
CA ILE A 542 8.85 9.25 -17.86
C ILE A 542 9.57 10.60 -18.00
N ALA A 543 9.56 11.45 -16.98
CA ALA A 543 10.37 12.66 -16.98
C ALA A 543 11.85 12.28 -17.05
N GLU A 544 12.63 12.96 -17.90
CA GLU A 544 14.02 12.58 -18.19
C GLU A 544 14.91 12.49 -16.93
N LYS A 545 14.70 13.38 -15.94
CA LYS A 545 15.40 13.31 -14.65
C LYS A 545 15.09 12.02 -13.87
N ASN A 546 13.86 11.53 -13.95
CA ASN A 546 13.36 10.37 -13.22
C ASN A 546 13.75 9.06 -13.92
N ILE A 547 13.80 9.06 -15.25
CA ILE A 547 14.39 7.97 -16.04
C ILE A 547 15.86 7.80 -15.66
N ARG A 548 16.64 8.89 -15.70
CA ARG A 548 18.09 8.85 -15.44
C ARG A 548 18.44 8.30 -14.07
N VAL A 549 17.69 8.66 -13.02
CA VAL A 549 17.99 8.17 -11.67
C VAL A 549 17.73 6.67 -11.54
N LEU A 550 16.64 6.17 -12.12
CA LEU A 550 16.30 4.74 -12.11
C LEU A 550 17.31 3.91 -12.93
N GLU A 551 17.74 4.43 -14.08
CA GLU A 551 18.74 3.77 -14.94
C GLU A 551 20.14 3.80 -14.33
N LYS A 552 20.57 4.95 -13.78
CA LYS A 552 21.91 5.11 -13.18
C LYS A 552 22.16 4.10 -12.06
N HIS A 553 21.13 3.81 -11.27
CA HIS A 553 21.20 2.83 -10.18
C HIS A 553 20.85 1.40 -10.61
N GLY A 554 20.55 1.18 -11.89
CA GLY A 554 20.23 -0.13 -12.45
C GLY A 554 18.95 -0.73 -11.88
N VAL A 555 18.03 0.10 -11.38
CA VAL A 555 16.77 -0.33 -10.76
C VAL A 555 15.73 -0.65 -11.82
N LEU A 556 15.57 0.25 -12.78
CA LEU A 556 14.77 0.06 -13.98
C LEU A 556 15.51 0.61 -15.20
N ASN A 557 15.37 -0.06 -16.35
CA ASN A 557 15.79 0.45 -17.65
C ASN A 557 14.66 1.24 -18.35
N ARG A 558 14.98 2.01 -19.39
CA ARG A 558 13.98 2.81 -20.12
C ARG A 558 12.77 2.01 -20.60
N ALA A 559 12.97 0.80 -21.12
CA ALA A 559 11.86 -0.03 -21.61
C ALA A 559 10.92 -0.46 -20.47
N GLU A 560 11.47 -0.88 -19.34
CA GLU A 560 10.71 -1.21 -18.12
C GLU A 560 9.94 0.01 -17.58
N ILE A 561 10.49 1.22 -17.71
CA ILE A 561 9.86 2.46 -17.26
C ILE A 561 8.65 2.81 -18.14
N TYR A 562 8.82 2.84 -19.47
CA TYR A 562 7.69 3.12 -20.39
C TYR A 562 6.60 2.06 -20.30
N SER A 563 6.97 0.80 -20.10
CA SER A 563 6.01 -0.28 -19.84
C SER A 563 5.12 0.00 -18.62
N ARG A 564 5.73 0.37 -17.49
CA ARG A 564 5.00 0.70 -16.26
C ARG A 564 4.14 1.95 -16.43
N TYR A 565 4.61 2.93 -17.18
CA TYR A 565 3.84 4.12 -17.53
C TYR A 565 2.54 3.76 -18.26
N GLU A 566 2.61 2.93 -19.31
CA GLU A 566 1.43 2.48 -20.06
C GLU A 566 0.49 1.63 -19.18
N ILE A 567 1.04 0.68 -18.41
CA ILE A 567 0.24 -0.16 -17.50
C ILE A 567 -0.51 0.69 -16.48
N CYS A 568 0.12 1.71 -15.91
CA CYS A 568 -0.54 2.60 -14.95
C CYS A 568 -1.72 3.37 -15.58
N LEU A 569 -1.56 3.88 -16.80
CA LEU A 569 -2.62 4.58 -17.51
C LEU A 569 -3.78 3.63 -17.87
N GLU A 570 -3.47 2.47 -18.42
CA GLU A 570 -4.47 1.46 -18.76
C GLU A 570 -5.24 0.99 -17.52
N ASN A 571 -4.55 0.72 -16.42
CA ASN A 571 -5.18 0.29 -15.17
C ASN A 571 -6.11 1.36 -14.62
N TYR A 572 -5.71 2.64 -14.68
CA TYR A 572 -6.57 3.76 -14.30
C TYR A 572 -7.85 3.80 -15.14
N ILE A 573 -7.71 3.77 -16.48
CA ILE A 573 -8.84 3.78 -17.42
C ILE A 573 -9.78 2.61 -17.14
N LYS A 574 -9.23 1.38 -17.06
CA LYS A 574 -9.99 0.15 -16.82
C LYS A 574 -10.76 0.22 -15.50
N THR A 575 -10.13 0.73 -14.43
CA THR A 575 -10.76 0.85 -13.11
C THR A 575 -11.96 1.79 -13.15
N ILE A 576 -11.78 3.03 -13.63
CA ILE A 576 -12.88 4.01 -13.70
C ILE A 576 -13.98 3.54 -14.66
N ARG A 577 -13.61 2.87 -15.75
CA ARG A 577 -14.57 2.27 -16.69
C ARG A 577 -15.43 1.19 -16.03
N ILE A 578 -14.83 0.27 -15.27
CA ILE A 578 -15.57 -0.76 -14.53
C ILE A 578 -16.52 -0.10 -13.52
N GLU A 579 -16.05 0.92 -12.81
CA GLU A 579 -16.91 1.70 -11.90
C GLU A 579 -18.11 2.31 -12.63
N ALA A 580 -17.86 3.04 -13.73
CA ALA A 580 -18.91 3.72 -14.49
C ALA A 580 -19.94 2.74 -15.09
N LEU A 581 -19.49 1.61 -15.64
CA LEU A 581 -20.38 0.56 -16.15
C LEU A 581 -21.21 -0.09 -15.03
N THR A 582 -20.60 -0.31 -13.87
CA THR A 582 -21.30 -0.83 -12.68
C THR A 582 -22.37 0.16 -12.19
N MET A 583 -22.06 1.47 -12.22
CA MET A 583 -23.05 2.51 -11.90
C MET A 583 -24.25 2.44 -12.84
N ILE A 584 -24.02 2.36 -14.16
CA ILE A 584 -25.10 2.25 -15.15
C ILE A 584 -25.93 1.00 -14.89
N GLU A 585 -25.30 -0.16 -14.67
CA GLU A 585 -26.02 -1.41 -14.44
C GLU A 585 -26.91 -1.33 -13.20
N MET A 586 -26.36 -0.89 -12.07
CA MET A 586 -27.09 -0.78 -10.80
C MET A 586 -28.20 0.27 -10.90
N ALA A 587 -27.90 1.46 -11.43
CA ALA A 587 -28.89 2.52 -11.56
C ALA A 587 -30.04 2.10 -12.49
N SER A 588 -29.74 1.45 -13.61
CA SER A 588 -30.76 1.04 -14.60
C SER A 588 -31.59 -0.16 -14.16
N ARG A 589 -30.97 -1.16 -13.50
CA ARG A 589 -31.61 -2.45 -13.22
C ARG A 589 -32.10 -2.60 -11.78
N GLN A 590 -31.66 -1.75 -10.87
CA GLN A 590 -32.04 -1.81 -9.45
C GLN A 590 -32.73 -0.52 -9.01
N ILE A 591 -32.04 0.62 -9.09
CA ILE A 591 -32.53 1.90 -8.52
C ILE A 591 -33.72 2.43 -9.31
N LEU A 592 -33.61 2.55 -10.63
CA LEU A 592 -34.68 3.10 -11.48
C LEU A 592 -36.00 2.30 -11.41
N PRO A 593 -36.00 0.94 -11.46
CA PRO A 593 -37.22 0.17 -11.26
C PRO A 593 -37.85 0.36 -9.87
N ALA A 594 -37.02 0.43 -8.82
CA ALA A 594 -37.49 0.66 -7.45
C ALA A 594 -38.15 2.04 -7.32
N THR A 595 -37.54 3.08 -7.89
CA THR A 595 -38.06 4.44 -7.83
C THR A 595 -39.34 4.59 -8.65
N LEU A 596 -39.42 3.99 -9.84
CA LEU A 596 -40.65 3.95 -10.64
C LEU A 596 -41.79 3.22 -9.92
N SER A 597 -41.48 2.14 -9.20
CA SER A 597 -42.46 1.43 -8.36
C SER A 597 -42.99 2.32 -7.24
N TYR A 598 -42.11 3.06 -6.57
CA TYR A 598 -42.51 3.99 -5.52
C TYR A 598 -43.31 5.19 -6.06
N VAL A 599 -42.88 5.79 -7.18
CA VAL A 599 -43.63 6.83 -7.90
C VAL A 599 -45.06 6.38 -8.17
N ARG A 600 -45.26 5.14 -8.64
CA ARG A 600 -46.61 4.60 -8.85
C ARG A 600 -47.42 4.54 -7.54
N LYS A 601 -46.84 4.04 -6.45
CA LYS A 601 -47.54 3.96 -5.15
C LYS A 601 -47.97 5.35 -4.64
N VAL A 602 -47.09 6.35 -4.75
CA VAL A 602 -47.41 7.73 -4.34
C VAL A 602 -48.47 8.33 -5.27
N ALA A 603 -48.39 8.09 -6.58
CA ALA A 603 -49.40 8.53 -7.54
C ALA A 603 -50.79 7.92 -7.29
N ASP A 604 -50.84 6.61 -7.00
CA ASP A 604 -52.08 5.92 -6.63
C ASP A 604 -52.69 6.52 -5.34
N THR A 605 -51.84 6.92 -4.39
CA THR A 605 -52.25 7.62 -3.15
C THR A 605 -52.84 8.99 -3.45
N VAL A 606 -52.16 9.80 -4.27
CA VAL A 606 -52.69 11.12 -4.72
C VAL A 606 -54.03 10.96 -5.43
N ALA A 607 -54.17 9.97 -6.32
CA ALA A 607 -55.42 9.70 -7.02
C ALA A 607 -56.55 9.32 -6.05
N SER A 608 -56.24 8.50 -5.04
CA SER A 608 -57.20 8.06 -4.02
C SER A 608 -57.66 9.21 -3.12
N LEU A 609 -56.73 10.05 -2.64
CA LEU A 609 -57.04 11.23 -1.84
C LEU A 609 -57.89 12.23 -2.62
N ARG A 610 -57.53 12.47 -3.89
CA ARG A 610 -58.31 13.33 -4.79
C ARG A 610 -59.72 12.79 -5.03
N ALA A 611 -59.87 11.48 -5.21
CA ALA A 611 -61.19 10.86 -5.38
C ALA A 611 -62.06 10.95 -4.11
N ALA A 612 -61.43 11.02 -2.93
CA ALA A 612 -62.09 11.18 -1.64
C ALA A 612 -62.32 12.65 -1.23
N ASP A 613 -61.96 13.63 -2.08
CA ASP A 613 -62.01 15.08 -1.79
C ASP A 613 -61.22 15.48 -0.52
N ALA A 614 -60.12 14.77 -0.24
CA ALA A 614 -59.19 15.06 0.86
C ALA A 614 -58.04 15.98 0.39
N ASP A 615 -57.42 16.71 1.33
CA ASP A 615 -56.20 17.47 1.03
C ASP A 615 -55.05 16.52 0.65
N TYR A 616 -54.44 16.77 -0.50
CA TYR A 616 -53.35 15.97 -1.07
C TYR A 616 -52.11 16.81 -1.41
N SER A 617 -52.06 18.08 -0.99
CA SER A 617 -50.97 19.02 -1.33
C SER A 617 -49.58 18.47 -0.99
N CYS A 618 -49.37 18.00 0.25
CA CYS A 618 -48.10 17.44 0.71
C CYS A 618 -47.66 16.20 -0.12
N VAL A 619 -48.57 15.26 -0.38
CA VAL A 619 -48.26 14.04 -1.13
C VAL A 619 -48.01 14.34 -2.61
N LYS A 620 -48.64 15.39 -3.14
CA LYS A 620 -48.43 15.85 -4.51
C LYS A 620 -47.05 16.50 -4.68
N GLU A 621 -46.59 17.29 -3.70
CA GLU A 621 -45.23 17.84 -3.70
C GLU A 621 -44.18 16.73 -3.68
N GLU A 622 -44.35 15.70 -2.84
CA GLU A 622 -43.47 14.53 -2.81
C GLU A 622 -43.46 13.78 -4.15
N LEU A 623 -44.64 13.58 -4.76
CA LEU A 623 -44.74 12.97 -6.08
C LEU A 623 -43.99 13.76 -7.15
N ASP A 624 -44.11 15.09 -7.15
CA ASP A 624 -43.45 15.95 -8.12
C ASP A 624 -41.93 15.93 -7.96
N GLU A 625 -41.42 15.90 -6.72
CA GLU A 625 -39.99 15.70 -6.45
C GLU A 625 -39.52 14.33 -6.94
N LEU A 626 -40.24 13.25 -6.60
CA LEU A 626 -39.90 11.88 -7.01
C LEU A 626 -39.88 11.71 -8.53
N VAL A 627 -40.85 12.28 -9.25
CA VAL A 627 -40.90 12.23 -10.71
C VAL A 627 -39.73 13.00 -11.32
N THR A 628 -39.40 14.18 -10.76
CA THR A 628 -38.27 14.99 -11.20
C THR A 628 -36.95 14.24 -11.02
N LEU A 629 -36.71 13.68 -9.83
CA LEU A 629 -35.50 12.92 -9.52
C LEU A 629 -35.41 11.63 -10.34
N THR A 630 -36.50 10.89 -10.51
CA THR A 630 -36.53 9.66 -11.30
C THR A 630 -36.24 9.93 -12.78
N SER A 631 -36.79 11.03 -13.32
CA SER A 631 -36.49 11.46 -14.69
C SER A 631 -35.03 11.91 -14.84
N GLY A 632 -34.53 12.66 -13.84
CA GLY A 632 -33.12 13.06 -13.75
C GLY A 632 -32.17 11.86 -13.68
N LEU A 633 -32.53 10.81 -12.94
CA LEU A 633 -31.76 9.58 -12.84
C LEU A 633 -31.63 8.92 -14.22
N LYS A 634 -32.74 8.78 -14.96
CA LYS A 634 -32.71 8.21 -16.31
C LYS A 634 -31.85 9.04 -17.26
N ALA A 635 -31.98 10.37 -17.22
CA ALA A 635 -31.17 11.26 -18.04
C ALA A 635 -29.67 11.15 -17.72
N ALA A 636 -29.31 11.07 -16.43
CA ALA A 636 -27.92 10.92 -15.99
C ALA A 636 -27.33 9.56 -16.41
N ILE A 637 -28.11 8.47 -16.36
CA ILE A 637 -27.72 7.15 -16.88
C ILE A 637 -27.38 7.25 -18.37
N ASP A 638 -28.29 7.81 -19.17
CA ASP A 638 -28.13 7.89 -20.63
C ASP A 638 -26.93 8.77 -21.01
N LYS A 639 -26.76 9.88 -20.29
CA LYS A 639 -25.63 10.79 -20.48
C LYS A 639 -24.30 10.11 -20.17
N LEU A 640 -24.21 9.37 -19.06
CA LEU A 640 -22.99 8.62 -18.69
C LEU A 640 -22.69 7.53 -19.74
N ASP A 641 -23.68 6.74 -20.15
CA ASP A 641 -23.53 5.69 -21.17
C ASP A 641 -23.04 6.27 -22.51
N GLN A 642 -23.63 7.38 -22.95
CA GLN A 642 -23.19 8.09 -24.15
C GLN A 642 -21.74 8.56 -24.03
N LYS A 643 -21.36 9.16 -22.90
CA LYS A 643 -20.01 9.69 -22.70
C LYS A 643 -18.95 8.60 -22.64
N ILE A 644 -19.26 7.44 -22.07
CA ILE A 644 -18.37 6.27 -22.11
C ILE A 644 -18.17 5.81 -23.55
N LYS A 645 -19.23 5.71 -24.37
CA LYS A 645 -19.11 5.33 -25.78
C LYS A 645 -18.27 6.31 -26.58
N GLU A 646 -18.41 7.61 -26.31
CA GLU A 646 -17.59 8.66 -26.92
C GLU A 646 -16.11 8.54 -26.51
N ALA A 647 -15.83 8.28 -25.23
CA ALA A 647 -14.47 8.09 -24.72
C ALA A 647 -13.81 6.79 -25.21
N ASP A 648 -14.57 5.70 -25.31
CA ASP A 648 -14.07 4.41 -25.83
C ASP A 648 -13.82 4.47 -27.35
N ALA A 649 -14.53 5.35 -28.07
CA ALA A 649 -14.35 5.55 -29.51
C ALA A 649 -13.33 6.64 -29.86
N SER A 650 -12.80 7.38 -28.88
CA SER A 650 -11.84 8.45 -29.17
C SER A 650 -10.53 7.87 -29.68
N GLU A 651 -9.92 8.53 -30.64
CA GLU A 651 -8.54 8.24 -31.05
C GLU A 651 -7.57 9.07 -30.19
N GLY A 652 -6.52 8.44 -29.68
CA GLY A 652 -5.54 9.10 -28.82
C GLY A 652 -4.55 8.14 -28.20
N ASP A 653 -3.56 8.70 -27.51
CA ASP A 653 -2.68 7.92 -26.65
C ASP A 653 -3.35 7.58 -25.31
N SER A 654 -2.77 6.64 -24.57
CA SER A 654 -3.27 6.20 -23.26
C SER A 654 -3.45 7.37 -22.27
N LEU A 655 -2.60 8.40 -22.34
CA LEU A 655 -2.70 9.56 -21.46
C LEU A 655 -3.92 10.42 -21.78
N SER A 656 -4.21 10.64 -23.06
CA SER A 656 -5.39 11.37 -23.52
C SER A 656 -6.68 10.64 -23.14
N HIS A 657 -6.70 9.31 -23.25
CA HIS A 657 -7.82 8.50 -22.78
C HIS A 657 -7.99 8.56 -21.26
N ALA A 658 -6.90 8.46 -20.49
CA ALA A 658 -6.95 8.61 -19.03
C ALA A 658 -7.48 10.00 -18.61
N ARG A 659 -7.10 11.05 -19.34
CA ARG A 659 -7.65 12.41 -19.14
C ARG A 659 -9.14 12.48 -19.47
N ALA A 660 -9.61 11.86 -20.55
CA ALA A 660 -11.05 11.81 -20.85
C ALA A 660 -11.85 11.14 -19.70
N TYR A 661 -11.34 10.05 -19.14
CA TYR A 661 -11.97 9.41 -17.97
C TYR A 661 -11.95 10.30 -16.73
N LYS A 662 -10.85 11.00 -16.47
CA LYS A 662 -10.73 11.95 -15.36
C LYS A 662 -11.65 13.17 -15.49
N ASP A 663 -11.60 13.84 -16.65
CA ASP A 663 -12.18 15.17 -16.85
C ASP A 663 -13.62 15.12 -17.37
N VAL A 664 -14.05 14.00 -17.96
CA VAL A 664 -15.40 13.85 -18.54
C VAL A 664 -16.20 12.79 -17.80
N ILE A 665 -15.68 11.57 -17.63
CA ILE A 665 -16.48 10.45 -17.08
C ILE A 665 -16.74 10.59 -15.58
N ILE A 666 -15.71 10.88 -14.77
CA ILE A 666 -15.87 11.03 -13.31
C ILE A 666 -16.92 12.11 -12.93
N PRO A 667 -16.94 13.31 -13.54
CA PRO A 667 -18.00 14.28 -13.28
C PRO A 667 -19.41 13.73 -13.55
N GLN A 668 -19.59 12.93 -14.62
CA GLN A 668 -20.89 12.32 -14.92
C GLN A 668 -21.27 11.21 -13.92
N MET A 669 -20.30 10.45 -13.43
CA MET A 669 -20.51 9.52 -12.33
C MET A 669 -20.99 10.25 -11.07
N ASN A 670 -20.39 11.39 -10.73
CA ASN A 670 -20.79 12.19 -9.57
C ASN A 670 -22.20 12.77 -9.72
N GLU A 671 -22.58 13.24 -10.92
CA GLU A 671 -23.95 13.68 -11.22
C GLU A 671 -24.97 12.54 -11.01
N LEU A 672 -24.69 11.35 -11.56
CA LEU A 672 -25.55 10.18 -11.41
C LEU A 672 -25.68 9.76 -9.94
N ARG A 673 -24.56 9.74 -9.20
CA ARG A 673 -24.55 9.44 -7.78
C ARG A 673 -25.42 10.42 -6.99
N ALA A 674 -25.27 11.73 -7.21
CA ALA A 674 -26.00 12.74 -6.45
C ALA A 674 -27.53 12.55 -6.54
N VAL A 675 -28.03 12.20 -7.72
CA VAL A 675 -29.47 11.93 -7.92
C VAL A 675 -29.91 10.65 -7.20
N ALA A 676 -29.13 9.57 -7.33
CA ALA A 676 -29.43 8.30 -6.68
C ALA A 676 -29.38 8.39 -5.14
N ASP A 677 -28.37 9.07 -4.59
CA ASP A 677 -28.23 9.28 -3.15
C ASP A 677 -29.40 10.13 -2.61
N ARG A 678 -29.91 11.11 -3.37
CA ARG A 678 -31.13 11.85 -3.00
C ARG A 678 -32.36 10.94 -2.99
N LEU A 679 -32.52 10.08 -4.00
CA LEU A 679 -33.63 9.12 -4.09
C LEU A 679 -33.63 8.13 -2.92
N GLU A 680 -32.46 7.67 -2.45
CA GLU A 680 -32.33 6.81 -1.26
C GLU A 680 -33.01 7.42 -0.03
N THR A 681 -32.97 8.76 0.12
CA THR A 681 -33.54 9.44 1.29
C THR A 681 -35.06 9.62 1.28
N ILE A 682 -35.72 9.34 0.15
CA ILE A 682 -37.16 9.58 -0.05
C ILE A 682 -37.90 8.28 -0.37
N VAL A 683 -37.27 7.36 -1.10
CA VAL A 683 -37.88 6.08 -1.46
C VAL A 683 -38.07 5.21 -0.22
N ASP A 684 -39.26 4.61 -0.10
CA ASP A 684 -39.57 3.66 0.96
C ASP A 684 -38.49 2.56 1.10
N ALA A 685 -37.98 2.39 2.32
CA ALA A 685 -36.88 1.47 2.61
C ALA A 685 -37.18 0.01 2.22
N SER A 686 -38.46 -0.42 2.21
CA SER A 686 -38.85 -1.77 1.77
C SER A 686 -38.73 -1.98 0.26
N LEU A 687 -38.68 -0.90 -0.52
CA LEU A 687 -38.46 -0.92 -1.96
C LEU A 687 -37.02 -0.65 -2.36
N TRP A 688 -36.21 -0.06 -1.47
CA TRP A 688 -34.83 0.28 -1.78
C TRP A 688 -33.99 -1.00 -1.99
N PRO A 689 -33.32 -1.16 -3.14
CA PRO A 689 -32.82 -2.46 -3.58
C PRO A 689 -31.42 -2.81 -3.04
N ILE A 690 -30.72 -1.86 -2.41
CA ILE A 690 -29.33 -2.02 -1.98
C ILE A 690 -29.19 -1.67 -0.49
N PRO A 691 -28.35 -2.38 0.27
CA PRO A 691 -28.05 -2.00 1.65
C PRO A 691 -27.54 -0.56 1.76
N THR A 692 -28.03 0.18 2.74
CA THR A 692 -27.64 1.57 3.01
C THR A 692 -26.28 1.63 3.71
N TYR A 693 -25.69 2.81 3.81
CA TYR A 693 -24.48 2.99 4.62
C TYR A 693 -24.73 2.71 6.11
N GLY A 694 -25.93 2.97 6.62
CA GLY A 694 -26.32 2.62 7.99
C GLY A 694 -26.20 1.11 8.24
N ASP A 695 -26.70 0.31 7.29
CA ASP A 695 -26.62 -1.15 7.36
C ASP A 695 -25.16 -1.64 7.32
N LEU A 696 -24.35 -1.08 6.42
CA LEU A 696 -22.98 -1.54 6.20
C LEU A 696 -22.02 -1.14 7.32
N LEU A 697 -22.10 0.08 7.81
CA LEU A 697 -21.16 0.64 8.80
C LEU A 697 -21.49 0.23 10.25
N PHE A 698 -22.75 -0.07 10.54
CA PHE A 698 -23.19 -0.40 11.91
C PHE A 698 -23.77 -1.80 12.07
N GLY A 699 -23.99 -2.54 10.97
CA GLY A 699 -24.61 -3.86 10.97
C GLY A 699 -23.74 -5.01 11.48
N VAL A 700 -22.43 -4.83 11.60
CA VAL A 700 -21.56 -5.81 12.29
C VAL A 700 -21.79 -5.65 13.79
N ILE A 701 -22.65 -6.47 14.39
CA ILE A 701 -22.96 -6.46 15.83
C ILE A 701 -22.17 -7.57 16.53
#